data_AF-A0A7V9BHB9-F1
#
_entry.id   AF-A0A7V9BHB9-F1
#
_cell.length_a   1.000
_cell.length_b   1.000
_cell.length_c   1.000
_cell.angle_alpha   90.00
_cell.angle_beta   90.00
_cell.angle_gamma   90.00
#
_symmetry.space_group_name_H-M   'P 1'
#
loop_
_entity.id
_entity.type
_entity.pdbx_description
1 polymer ?
#
loop_
_entity_poly.entity_id
_entity_poly.type
_entity_poly.pdbx_seq_one_letter_code
_entity_poly.pdbx_strand_id
1 'polypeptide(L)'
;GAAPPAAGAAGPTRLGASVSPDGRYLFVGQAGTGTGLARWQVARFDMRSGEADVITQAEGGGLRPLVSPDGKRVVYATRYETKTGLRVRNLETGGDRWLKWPITRDEQESGGSPSRDTLPGYAFMPDGREILVTSNGKIQRLNIETGVEVPVPFKAKVALDVGPDLEFPYRVPQGPVRAKLIQDPRQSPDGKRVVMSVLTNLYLMDIGSASAIGKPRRLVLSPDRSALDPVRGDASSAVPSDNAFKPTWSPDGHWIAYVTWSPAGSGHIWKVRADGTGQPQQLTKLSAFYTDITFAPDGLRIVGLRGNEYQRQQSFSEFGGLRIPLDLVWLPASGGDVELIVPARGLGRPHFTTDGNRVFVYSNDGVISLRYDGTDRRTHVRVTGPGRGGVPRPPAADAVVMRPDGRWALADVNNQLWVVAVPPFTGSPATISVRGPAVPVKRLTDIGADYFAWADEGKTITWAIGSTFFRRAFDTIDFGPAKPTEGEGAKPAEGEETPAAAAAKPAEKKDPLDVDKNVQRVEVAIEIPRASPKGTIVLRGATIITSKGDELIQHGDIVVTDNRITSIGRGLKTPAGARVIDARGKFIVPGFVDTHAHWEFRTHDVLEPQNWSLIANLAYGVTAGLDVQTSTNDYFAYQDLVETGQSIGQRAFMTGPGVFSSNDFQSYEATLAYLKRYKEHYRTTNIKSYMVGNRKQRQWVVQASKELGLMPTTEGGRDLKLDITHAIDGMHGNEHTLPVFPLYKDVVELFAKTKTAYTPTLLVNYGGIIAEEYFYATTEVHDDKKLNRFYPHNVLDDLTRRRRVWARKDEFVFILAAESAAKIQRAGGLVGVGGHGQLQGLGYHWEMWGLAMGGMTPREVLRAATIDGARIIGFDQDLGSLEAGKLADLVVLDRNPLDDIRNTNTVRYVMKNGELYDGDTLDQVWPVQQKLPSFWWWNAAPRAPITSTNGGR
;
A
#
# COMPACT_ATOMS: atom_id res chain seq x y z
N GLY A 1 9.47 -46.00 20.89
CA GLY A 1 9.09 -45.88 19.47
C GLY A 1 9.26 -44.44 19.07
N ALA A 2 10.19 -44.18 18.16
CA ALA A 2 10.60 -42.84 17.77
C ALA A 2 9.43 -42.04 17.17
N ALA A 3 9.26 -40.81 17.65
CA ALA A 3 8.45 -39.81 16.97
C ALA A 3 9.05 -39.57 15.57
N PRO A 4 8.23 -39.39 14.52
CA PRO A 4 8.73 -38.94 13.24
C PRO A 4 9.41 -37.58 13.41
N PRO A 5 10.51 -37.30 12.69
CA PRO A 5 11.19 -36.01 12.79
C PRO A 5 10.22 -34.90 12.40
N ALA A 6 10.17 -33.85 13.23
CA ALA A 6 9.51 -32.61 12.89
C ALA A 6 9.98 -32.15 11.51
N ALA A 7 9.04 -31.70 10.66
CA ALA A 7 9.32 -31.08 9.37
C ALA A 7 10.50 -30.10 9.54
N GLY A 8 11.62 -30.44 8.88
CA GLY A 8 12.94 -29.94 9.23
C GLY A 8 13.01 -28.42 9.26
N ALA A 9 13.70 -27.89 10.26
CA ALA A 9 14.34 -26.59 10.11
C ALA A 9 15.15 -26.66 8.81
N ALA A 10 14.79 -25.84 7.82
CA ALA A 10 15.52 -25.80 6.56
C ALA A 10 17.01 -25.63 6.87
N GLY A 11 17.85 -26.52 6.33
CA GLY A 11 19.31 -26.39 6.45
C GLY A 11 19.78 -25.03 5.90
N PRO A 12 21.01 -24.61 6.22
CA PRO A 12 21.53 -23.34 5.73
C PRO A 12 21.45 -23.26 4.20
N THR A 13 21.05 -22.10 3.66
CA THR A 13 21.00 -21.88 2.21
C THR A 13 22.38 -22.10 1.60
N ARG A 14 22.46 -22.91 0.56
CA ARG A 14 23.71 -23.24 -0.14
C ARG A 14 23.59 -22.93 -1.62
N LEU A 15 24.61 -22.27 -2.17
CA LEU A 15 24.68 -21.87 -3.58
C LEU A 15 26.06 -22.14 -4.17
N GLY A 16 26.13 -22.15 -5.50
CA GLY A 16 27.40 -22.21 -6.23
C GLY A 16 28.18 -23.50 -6.05
N ALA A 17 27.50 -24.64 -6.18
CA ALA A 17 28.12 -25.96 -6.16
C ALA A 17 29.27 -26.07 -7.18
N SER A 18 30.42 -26.54 -6.70
CA SER A 18 31.58 -26.93 -7.51
C SER A 18 32.14 -28.24 -6.98
N VAL A 19 32.25 -29.24 -7.85
CA VAL A 19 32.70 -30.60 -7.48
C VAL A 19 34.19 -30.73 -7.79
N SER A 20 34.95 -31.38 -6.91
CA SER A 20 36.35 -31.71 -7.17
C SER A 20 36.49 -32.70 -8.34
N PRO A 21 37.59 -32.66 -9.10
CA PRO A 21 37.78 -33.55 -10.26
C PRO A 21 37.68 -35.05 -9.96
N ASP A 22 38.01 -35.45 -8.73
CA ASP A 22 37.91 -36.84 -8.24
C ASP A 22 36.50 -37.24 -7.76
N GLY A 23 35.53 -36.31 -7.79
CA GLY A 23 34.16 -36.52 -7.32
C GLY A 23 34.01 -36.65 -5.81
N ARG A 24 35.07 -36.47 -5.02
CA ARG A 24 35.03 -36.68 -3.56
C ARG A 24 34.42 -35.50 -2.82
N TYR A 25 34.74 -34.27 -3.22
CA TYR A 25 34.39 -33.07 -2.48
C TYR A 25 33.42 -32.19 -3.27
N LEU A 26 32.40 -31.69 -2.58
CA LEU A 26 31.48 -30.66 -3.07
C LEU A 26 31.73 -29.36 -2.31
N PHE A 27 32.08 -28.30 -3.03
CA PHE A 27 32.26 -26.96 -2.49
C PHE A 27 31.01 -26.12 -2.77
N VAL A 28 30.50 -25.42 -1.76
CA VAL A 28 29.34 -24.52 -1.87
C VAL A 28 29.57 -23.27 -1.03
N GLY A 29 29.02 -22.14 -1.44
CA GLY A 29 28.79 -21.02 -0.53
C GLY A 29 27.62 -21.37 0.39
N GLN A 30 27.81 -21.28 1.69
CA GLN A 30 26.83 -21.59 2.72
C GLN A 30 26.51 -20.34 3.53
N ALA A 31 25.24 -19.95 3.57
CA ALA A 31 24.77 -18.84 4.39
C ALA A 31 24.81 -19.21 5.88
N GLY A 32 25.34 -18.31 6.70
CA GLY A 32 25.20 -18.35 8.16
C GLY A 32 23.83 -17.85 8.60
N THR A 33 23.55 -17.95 9.90
CA THR A 33 22.29 -17.49 10.52
C THR A 33 22.34 -16.05 11.02
N GLY A 34 23.50 -15.38 10.93
CA GLY A 34 23.73 -14.02 11.45
C GLY A 34 23.56 -12.91 10.41
N THR A 35 23.44 -11.67 10.89
CA THR A 35 23.26 -10.46 10.06
C THR A 35 24.55 -9.72 9.74
N GLY A 36 25.70 -10.16 10.27
CA GLY A 36 27.01 -9.51 10.07
C GLY A 36 27.54 -9.60 8.63
N LEU A 37 28.50 -8.74 8.27
CA LEU A 37 29.06 -8.60 6.92
C LEU A 37 29.60 -9.89 6.28
N ALA A 38 30.00 -10.88 7.06
CA ALA A 38 30.43 -12.19 6.56
C ALA A 38 29.27 -13.20 6.54
N ARG A 39 28.20 -12.90 5.78
CA ARG A 39 26.96 -13.71 5.74
C ARG A 39 27.14 -15.11 5.16
N TRP A 40 28.09 -15.29 4.25
CA TRP A 40 28.31 -16.54 3.55
C TRP A 40 29.73 -17.05 3.78
N GLN A 41 29.94 -18.35 3.77
CA GLN A 41 31.26 -18.97 3.83
C GLN A 41 31.33 -20.17 2.88
N VAL A 42 32.51 -20.46 2.34
CA VAL A 42 32.74 -21.67 1.56
C VAL A 42 32.76 -22.88 2.49
N ALA A 43 31.81 -23.78 2.27
CA ALA A 43 31.75 -25.09 2.90
C ALA A 43 32.16 -26.18 1.90
N ARG A 44 32.92 -27.17 2.37
CA ARG A 44 33.38 -28.34 1.64
C ARG A 44 32.72 -29.57 2.25
N PHE A 45 31.99 -30.32 1.45
CA PHE A 45 31.31 -31.55 1.82
C PHE A 45 32.09 -32.75 1.28
N ASP A 46 32.43 -33.71 2.14
CA ASP A 46 32.95 -35.00 1.67
C ASP A 46 31.76 -35.89 1.31
N MET A 47 31.61 -36.16 0.01
CA MET A 47 30.49 -36.92 -0.55
C MET A 47 30.53 -38.40 -0.15
N ARG A 48 31.65 -38.89 0.43
CA ARG A 48 31.77 -40.27 0.92
C ARG A 48 31.34 -40.40 2.38
N SER A 49 31.75 -39.47 3.25
CA SER A 49 31.40 -39.52 4.68
C SER A 49 30.12 -38.77 5.02
N GLY A 50 29.70 -37.82 4.18
CA GLY A 50 28.59 -36.91 4.46
C GLY A 50 28.96 -35.75 5.40
N GLU A 51 30.23 -35.63 5.80
CA GLU A 51 30.72 -34.56 6.67
C GLU A 51 30.94 -33.25 5.91
N ALA A 52 30.87 -32.13 6.64
CA ALA A 52 30.96 -30.79 6.09
C ALA A 52 31.94 -29.91 6.89
N ASP A 53 32.92 -29.32 6.20
CA ASP A 53 33.89 -28.39 6.75
C ASP A 53 33.64 -26.98 6.22
N VAL A 54 33.54 -25.98 7.08
CA VAL A 54 33.60 -24.58 6.65
C VAL A 54 35.06 -24.17 6.52
N ILE A 55 35.53 -23.94 5.29
CA ILE A 55 36.94 -23.67 5.02
C ILE A 55 37.26 -22.17 5.02
N THR A 56 36.29 -21.27 4.88
CA THR A 56 36.53 -19.81 5.00
C THR A 56 35.89 -19.24 6.26
N GLN A 57 36.55 -18.29 6.90
CA GLN A 57 36.01 -17.50 8.03
C GLN A 57 36.44 -16.01 7.96
N ALA A 58 36.86 -15.55 6.79
CA ALA A 58 37.43 -14.22 6.61
C ALA A 58 36.35 -13.11 6.59
N GLU A 59 36.83 -11.87 6.76
CA GLU A 59 36.06 -10.64 6.53
C GLU A 59 35.34 -10.69 5.17
N GLY A 60 34.09 -10.23 5.11
CA GLY A 60 33.33 -10.18 3.86
C GLY A 60 32.80 -11.51 3.32
N GLY A 61 33.09 -12.64 3.99
CA GLY A 61 32.54 -13.95 3.67
C GLY A 61 33.28 -14.74 2.59
N GLY A 62 32.64 -15.79 2.08
CA GLY A 62 33.11 -16.66 1.01
C GLY A 62 31.94 -17.11 0.13
N LEU A 63 31.95 -16.67 -1.12
CA LEU A 63 30.86 -16.79 -2.09
C LEU A 63 31.35 -17.53 -3.34
N ARG A 64 30.43 -18.22 -4.03
CA ARG A 64 30.64 -18.81 -5.37
C ARG A 64 31.98 -19.58 -5.51
N PRO A 65 32.25 -20.62 -4.70
CA PRO A 65 33.50 -21.35 -4.83
C PRO A 65 33.59 -22.06 -6.19
N LEU A 66 34.79 -22.11 -6.75
CA LEU A 66 35.10 -22.84 -7.98
C LEU A 66 36.43 -23.56 -7.82
N VAL A 67 36.42 -24.89 -7.93
CA VAL A 67 37.62 -25.73 -7.84
C VAL A 67 38.34 -25.77 -9.18
N SER A 68 39.66 -25.75 -9.16
CA SER A 68 40.50 -25.86 -10.36
C SER A 68 40.43 -27.27 -10.98
N PRO A 69 40.70 -27.41 -12.30
CA PRO A 69 40.70 -28.71 -12.98
C PRO A 69 41.68 -29.74 -12.40
N ASP A 70 42.74 -29.28 -11.74
CA ASP A 70 43.74 -30.11 -11.04
C ASP A 70 43.32 -30.48 -9.60
N GLY A 71 42.22 -29.93 -9.09
CA GLY A 71 41.73 -30.16 -7.72
C GLY A 71 42.55 -29.51 -6.61
N LYS A 72 43.57 -28.72 -6.95
CA LYS A 72 44.54 -28.16 -5.98
C LYS A 72 44.21 -26.77 -5.49
N ARG A 73 43.33 -26.05 -6.18
CA ARG A 73 42.99 -24.65 -5.89
C ARG A 73 41.48 -24.45 -5.86
N VAL A 74 41.03 -23.50 -5.06
CA VAL A 74 39.66 -22.98 -5.09
C VAL A 74 39.69 -21.47 -5.23
N VAL A 75 38.97 -20.95 -6.23
CA VAL A 75 38.70 -19.51 -6.37
C VAL A 75 37.35 -19.22 -5.74
N TYR A 76 37.27 -18.18 -4.94
CA TYR A 76 36.02 -17.75 -4.30
C TYR A 76 35.97 -16.23 -4.21
N ALA A 77 34.76 -15.68 -4.18
CA ALA A 77 34.54 -14.25 -3.97
C ALA A 77 34.38 -13.91 -2.48
N THR A 78 34.83 -12.73 -2.09
CA THR A 78 34.75 -12.20 -0.73
C THR A 78 34.75 -10.68 -0.77
N ARG A 79 34.55 -10.00 0.36
CA ARG A 79 34.67 -8.54 0.45
C ARG A 79 35.88 -8.13 1.27
N TYR A 80 36.53 -7.07 0.82
CA TYR A 80 37.40 -6.24 1.66
C TYR A 80 36.69 -4.90 1.80
N GLU A 81 36.41 -4.51 3.05
CA GLU A 81 35.50 -3.40 3.36
C GLU A 81 34.16 -3.56 2.61
N THR A 82 33.77 -2.57 1.81
CA THR A 82 32.49 -2.54 1.08
C THR A 82 32.59 -3.06 -0.35
N LYS A 83 33.76 -3.54 -0.80
CA LYS A 83 33.99 -3.96 -2.20
C LYS A 83 34.29 -5.45 -2.33
N THR A 84 33.69 -6.06 -3.34
CA THR A 84 33.87 -7.47 -3.69
C THR A 84 35.17 -7.69 -4.45
N GLY A 85 35.88 -8.77 -4.14
CA GLY A 85 37.09 -9.24 -4.84
C GLY A 85 37.09 -10.77 -4.94
N LEU A 86 38.05 -11.30 -5.70
CA LEU A 86 38.32 -12.74 -5.80
C LEU A 86 39.58 -13.10 -5.03
N ARG A 87 39.53 -14.24 -4.35
CA ARG A 87 40.67 -14.90 -3.71
C ARG A 87 40.90 -16.25 -4.33
N VAL A 88 42.15 -16.71 -4.28
CA VAL A 88 42.54 -18.06 -4.63
C VAL A 88 43.19 -18.72 -3.42
N ARG A 89 42.70 -19.91 -3.08
CA ARG A 89 43.22 -20.74 -2.01
C ARG A 89 43.82 -22.01 -2.56
N ASN A 90 45.00 -22.37 -2.07
CA ASN A 90 45.60 -23.67 -2.28
C ASN A 90 45.01 -24.66 -1.26
N LEU A 91 44.43 -25.76 -1.76
CA LEU A 91 43.74 -26.77 -0.96
C LEU A 91 44.69 -27.75 -0.24
N GLU A 92 45.95 -27.84 -0.68
CA GLU A 92 46.97 -28.69 -0.06
C GLU A 92 47.62 -27.97 1.15
N THR A 93 47.93 -26.69 1.01
CA THR A 93 48.64 -25.88 2.03
C THR A 93 47.73 -25.02 2.90
N GLY A 94 46.49 -24.79 2.47
CA GLY A 94 45.58 -23.81 3.07
C GLY A 94 45.95 -22.35 2.76
N GLY A 95 47.04 -22.09 2.04
CA GLY A 95 47.50 -20.75 1.69
C GLY A 95 46.48 -19.99 0.84
N ASP A 96 46.29 -18.70 1.14
CA ASP A 96 45.19 -17.92 0.60
C ASP A 96 45.66 -16.50 0.23
N ARG A 97 45.37 -16.04 -1.00
CA ARG A 97 45.77 -14.70 -1.48
C ARG A 97 44.70 -14.04 -2.33
N TRP A 98 44.75 -12.72 -2.41
CA TRP A 98 43.97 -11.95 -3.38
C TRP A 98 44.37 -12.32 -4.80
N LEU A 99 43.36 -12.56 -5.63
CA LEU A 99 43.52 -12.75 -7.07
C LEU A 99 43.21 -11.45 -7.82
N LYS A 100 42.11 -10.78 -7.45
CA LYS A 100 41.70 -9.49 -8.04
C LYS A 100 40.80 -8.74 -7.07
N TRP A 101 41.02 -7.44 -6.93
CA TRP A 101 40.14 -6.55 -6.20
C TRP A 101 40.26 -5.11 -6.75
N PRO A 102 39.14 -4.37 -6.89
CA PRO A 102 37.76 -4.85 -6.81
C PRO A 102 37.29 -5.53 -8.11
N ILE A 103 36.17 -6.26 -8.02
CA ILE A 103 35.36 -6.76 -9.15
C ILE A 103 33.90 -6.25 -9.00
N THR A 104 32.99 -6.72 -9.85
CA THR A 104 31.54 -6.43 -9.73
C THR A 104 31.03 -6.78 -8.32
N ARG A 105 30.20 -5.91 -7.75
CA ARG A 105 29.60 -6.09 -6.42
C ARG A 105 28.73 -7.37 -6.37
N ASP A 106 28.83 -8.10 -5.26
CA ASP A 106 27.96 -9.24 -4.97
C ASP A 106 26.56 -8.83 -4.45
N GLU A 107 25.63 -9.79 -4.47
CA GLU A 107 24.22 -9.66 -4.10
C GLU A 107 23.93 -10.21 -2.67
N GLN A 108 24.94 -10.32 -1.78
CA GLN A 108 24.74 -11.00 -0.49
C GLN A 108 23.83 -10.24 0.52
N GLU A 109 23.52 -8.98 0.23
CA GLU A 109 22.74 -8.07 1.09
C GLU A 109 21.29 -7.86 0.63
N SER A 110 20.85 -8.49 -0.46
CA SER A 110 19.51 -8.28 -1.02
C SER A 110 18.36 -8.88 -0.19
N GLY A 111 18.68 -9.66 0.85
CA GLY A 111 17.73 -10.09 1.89
C GLY A 111 16.67 -11.13 1.47
N GLY A 112 16.54 -11.43 0.17
CA GLY A 112 15.71 -12.51 -0.37
C GLY A 112 16.46 -13.84 -0.53
N SER A 113 15.72 -14.94 -0.74
CA SER A 113 16.32 -16.20 -1.20
C SER A 113 16.77 -16.00 -2.65
N PRO A 114 18.07 -16.07 -2.97
CA PRO A 114 18.54 -15.77 -4.31
C PRO A 114 17.96 -16.78 -5.33
N SER A 115 17.32 -16.32 -6.40
CA SER A 115 16.93 -17.22 -7.51
C SER A 115 18.11 -17.58 -8.42
N ARG A 116 19.26 -16.95 -8.17
CA ARG A 116 20.53 -17.08 -8.86
C ARG A 116 21.65 -17.07 -7.83
N ASP A 117 22.89 -17.26 -8.27
CA ASP A 117 24.02 -17.13 -7.37
C ASP A 117 24.26 -15.68 -6.93
N THR A 118 24.94 -15.47 -5.79
CA THR A 118 25.20 -14.13 -5.21
C THR A 118 26.22 -13.32 -6.01
N LEU A 119 26.89 -13.94 -6.98
CA LEU A 119 27.80 -13.31 -7.91
C LEU A 119 27.66 -14.01 -9.28
N PRO A 120 27.76 -13.29 -10.41
CA PRO A 120 27.84 -13.94 -11.71
C PRO A 120 28.87 -15.08 -11.76
N GLY A 121 28.53 -16.16 -12.46
CA GLY A 121 29.40 -17.32 -12.59
C GLY A 121 30.71 -17.01 -13.33
N TYR A 122 31.76 -17.71 -12.90
CA TYR A 122 33.05 -17.79 -13.60
C TYR A 122 33.47 -19.25 -13.76
N ALA A 123 34.40 -19.51 -14.68
CA ALA A 123 34.85 -20.85 -15.02
C ALA A 123 36.36 -20.87 -15.26
N PHE A 124 37.04 -21.95 -14.89
CA PHE A 124 38.44 -22.16 -15.27
C PHE A 124 38.55 -22.47 -16.76
N MET A 125 39.63 -21.98 -17.37
CA MET A 125 40.11 -22.51 -18.63
C MET A 125 40.60 -23.97 -18.41
N PRO A 126 40.57 -24.84 -19.44
CA PRO A 126 40.94 -26.25 -19.29
C PRO A 126 42.34 -26.49 -18.71
N ASP A 127 43.28 -25.58 -18.92
CA ASP A 127 44.65 -25.66 -18.40
C ASP A 127 44.79 -25.21 -16.93
N GLY A 128 43.72 -24.69 -16.33
CA GLY A 128 43.71 -24.17 -14.96
C GLY A 128 44.59 -22.94 -14.72
N ARG A 129 45.10 -22.27 -15.76
CA ARG A 129 45.97 -21.08 -15.64
C ARG A 129 45.20 -19.78 -15.57
N GLU A 130 43.99 -19.76 -16.12
CA GLU A 130 43.13 -18.58 -16.17
C GLU A 130 41.69 -18.94 -15.82
N ILE A 131 40.90 -17.94 -15.44
CA ILE A 131 39.44 -18.03 -15.34
C ILE A 131 38.77 -17.06 -16.31
N LEU A 132 37.62 -17.45 -16.84
CA LEU A 132 36.65 -16.56 -17.48
C LEU A 132 35.72 -16.01 -16.41
N VAL A 133 35.75 -14.69 -16.20
CA VAL A 133 34.98 -14.00 -15.18
C VAL A 133 34.27 -12.78 -15.78
N THR A 134 33.10 -12.43 -15.25
CA THR A 134 32.46 -11.16 -15.57
C THR A 134 32.91 -10.07 -14.59
N SER A 135 33.45 -8.99 -15.13
CA SER A 135 33.92 -7.85 -14.34
C SER A 135 33.72 -6.57 -15.14
N ASN A 136 33.21 -5.52 -14.47
CA ASN A 136 32.99 -4.20 -15.06
C ASN A 136 32.13 -4.25 -16.35
N GLY A 137 31.13 -5.14 -16.39
CA GLY A 137 30.19 -5.28 -17.52
C GLY A 137 30.80 -5.94 -18.74
N LYS A 138 31.94 -6.64 -18.59
CA LYS A 138 32.66 -7.35 -19.66
C LYS A 138 32.96 -8.78 -19.23
N ILE A 139 33.25 -9.64 -20.20
CA ILE A 139 33.85 -10.95 -19.98
C ILE A 139 35.37 -10.77 -20.03
N GLN A 140 36.08 -11.30 -19.04
CA GLN A 140 37.51 -11.15 -18.86
C GLN A 140 38.16 -12.53 -18.71
N ARG A 141 39.34 -12.73 -19.32
CA ARG A 141 40.27 -13.79 -18.93
C ARG A 141 41.15 -13.24 -17.81
N LEU A 142 41.15 -13.88 -16.66
CA LEU A 142 41.95 -13.49 -15.50
C LEU A 142 42.98 -14.57 -15.21
N ASN A 143 44.27 -14.23 -15.31
CA ASN A 143 45.36 -15.15 -15.00
C ASN A 143 45.43 -15.40 -13.50
N ILE A 144 45.44 -16.68 -13.11
CA ILE A 144 45.41 -17.10 -11.71
C ILE A 144 46.70 -16.70 -10.98
N GLU A 145 47.86 -16.78 -11.63
CA GLU A 145 49.14 -16.50 -11.00
C GLU A 145 49.46 -15.01 -10.94
N THR A 146 49.26 -14.29 -12.06
CA THR A 146 49.66 -12.88 -12.15
C THR A 146 48.55 -11.90 -11.79
N GLY A 147 47.28 -12.32 -11.79
CA GLY A 147 46.13 -11.43 -11.60
C GLY A 147 45.87 -10.49 -12.78
N VAL A 148 46.57 -10.67 -13.91
CA VAL A 148 46.37 -9.87 -15.13
C VAL A 148 45.03 -10.25 -15.77
N GLU A 149 44.23 -9.23 -16.08
CA GLU A 149 42.95 -9.37 -16.78
C GLU A 149 43.07 -8.94 -18.25
N VAL A 150 42.50 -9.75 -19.15
CA VAL A 150 42.44 -9.48 -20.59
C VAL A 150 40.98 -9.54 -21.05
N PRO A 151 40.43 -8.46 -21.61
CA PRO A 151 39.06 -8.47 -22.12
C PRO A 151 38.88 -9.51 -23.21
N VAL A 152 37.80 -10.28 -23.12
CA VAL A 152 37.33 -11.14 -24.22
C VAL A 152 36.40 -10.28 -25.08
N PRO A 153 36.80 -9.92 -26.32
CA PRO A 153 35.95 -9.11 -27.18
C PRO A 153 34.65 -9.86 -27.48
N PHE A 154 33.53 -9.25 -27.12
CA PHE A 154 32.21 -9.83 -27.34
C PHE A 154 31.21 -8.75 -27.72
N LYS A 155 30.37 -9.06 -28.71
CA LYS A 155 29.23 -8.25 -29.12
C LYS A 155 28.09 -9.19 -29.50
N ALA A 156 26.93 -8.98 -28.89
CA ALA A 156 25.69 -9.63 -29.29
C ALA A 156 24.71 -8.59 -29.83
N LYS A 157 23.93 -8.97 -30.84
CA LYS A 157 22.68 -8.29 -31.19
C LYS A 157 21.55 -9.07 -30.53
N VAL A 158 20.78 -8.42 -29.68
CA VAL A 158 19.65 -9.04 -28.99
C VAL A 158 18.37 -8.46 -29.60
N ALA A 159 17.56 -9.33 -30.20
CA ALA A 159 16.18 -9.04 -30.54
C ALA A 159 15.31 -9.78 -29.52
N LEU A 160 14.42 -9.07 -28.85
CA LEU A 160 13.59 -9.60 -27.78
C LEU A 160 12.17 -9.09 -27.95
N ASP A 161 11.22 -10.01 -28.02
CA ASP A 161 9.81 -9.67 -27.95
C ASP A 161 9.46 -9.25 -26.52
N VAL A 162 8.82 -8.10 -26.39
CA VAL A 162 8.37 -7.53 -25.12
C VAL A 162 6.86 -7.39 -25.11
N GLY A 163 6.30 -7.32 -23.90
CA GLY A 163 4.88 -7.08 -23.69
C GLY A 163 4.42 -5.71 -24.22
N PRO A 164 3.10 -5.48 -24.21
CA PRO A 164 2.55 -4.21 -24.68
C PRO A 164 3.03 -3.03 -23.82
N ASP A 165 3.13 -1.87 -24.45
CA ASP A 165 3.19 -0.59 -23.72
C ASP A 165 1.83 -0.33 -23.06
N LEU A 166 1.86 -0.07 -21.76
CA LEU A 166 0.68 0.21 -20.94
C LEU A 166 0.68 1.66 -20.43
N GLU A 167 1.43 2.56 -21.05
CA GLU A 167 1.29 3.99 -20.82
C GLU A 167 -0.05 4.49 -21.39
N PHE A 168 -0.94 4.92 -20.50
CA PHE A 168 -2.25 5.47 -20.86
C PHE A 168 -2.36 6.93 -20.38
N PRO A 169 -2.64 7.89 -21.27
CA PRO A 169 -2.82 9.28 -20.87
C PRO A 169 -4.22 9.49 -20.29
N TYR A 170 -4.27 10.04 -19.07
CA TYR A 170 -5.49 10.46 -18.40
C TYR A 170 -5.45 11.96 -18.10
N ARG A 171 -6.64 12.51 -17.86
CA ARG A 171 -6.84 13.86 -17.36
C ARG A 171 -7.40 13.80 -15.94
N VAL A 172 -7.03 14.78 -15.13
CA VAL A 172 -7.57 14.89 -13.77
C VAL A 172 -9.06 15.19 -13.90
N PRO A 173 -9.97 14.37 -13.31
CA PRO A 173 -11.40 14.55 -13.46
C PRO A 173 -11.86 15.97 -13.09
N GLN A 174 -12.69 16.55 -13.96
CA GLN A 174 -13.33 17.87 -13.76
C GLN A 174 -14.83 17.69 -13.52
N GLY A 175 -15.51 18.75 -13.05
CA GLY A 175 -16.93 18.68 -12.68
C GLY A 175 -17.15 18.09 -11.28
N PRO A 176 -18.40 17.78 -10.89
CA PRO A 176 -18.73 17.23 -9.58
C PRO A 176 -17.89 16.00 -9.22
N VAL A 177 -17.53 15.90 -7.94
CA VAL A 177 -16.90 14.71 -7.37
C VAL A 177 -17.96 13.64 -7.22
N ARG A 178 -17.78 12.54 -7.93
CA ARG A 178 -18.62 11.35 -7.79
C ARG A 178 -17.99 10.41 -6.77
N ALA A 179 -18.62 10.26 -5.60
CA ALA A 179 -18.09 9.52 -4.46
C ALA A 179 -17.65 8.10 -4.83
N LYS A 180 -16.41 7.73 -4.52
CA LYS A 180 -15.74 6.47 -4.86
C LYS A 180 -16.05 5.34 -3.90
N LEU A 181 -16.42 5.65 -2.66
CA LEU A 181 -16.64 4.68 -1.61
C LEU A 181 -17.98 4.92 -0.91
N ILE A 182 -18.76 3.85 -0.76
CA ILE A 182 -19.80 3.75 0.27
C ILE A 182 -19.26 2.91 1.42
N GLN A 183 -19.39 3.40 2.65
CA GLN A 183 -18.90 2.74 3.85
C GLN A 183 -20.06 2.12 4.63
N ASP A 184 -19.87 0.88 5.07
CA ASP A 184 -20.79 0.11 5.92
C ASP A 184 -22.27 0.15 5.49
N PRO A 185 -22.61 -0.15 4.21
CA PRO A 185 -23.99 -0.15 3.77
C PRO A 185 -24.82 -1.23 4.49
N ARG A 186 -25.97 -0.85 5.05
CA ARG A 186 -26.93 -1.75 5.72
C ARG A 186 -28.31 -1.65 5.10
N GLN A 187 -28.83 -2.78 4.64
CA GLN A 187 -30.20 -2.91 4.15
C GLN A 187 -31.20 -2.87 5.32
N SER A 188 -32.36 -2.24 5.10
CA SER A 188 -33.46 -2.17 6.06
C SER A 188 -34.11 -3.54 6.26
N PRO A 189 -34.74 -3.81 7.43
CA PRO A 189 -35.37 -5.10 7.70
C PRO A 189 -36.49 -5.51 6.72
N ASP A 190 -37.16 -4.53 6.10
CA ASP A 190 -38.18 -4.75 5.08
C ASP A 190 -37.62 -4.98 3.66
N GLY A 191 -36.30 -4.91 3.50
CA GLY A 191 -35.58 -5.12 2.24
C GLY A 191 -35.78 -4.03 1.19
N LYS A 192 -36.35 -2.88 1.55
CA LYS A 192 -36.70 -1.80 0.60
C LYS A 192 -35.68 -0.68 0.52
N ARG A 193 -34.84 -0.50 1.54
CA ARG A 193 -33.92 0.64 1.67
C ARG A 193 -32.53 0.19 2.09
N VAL A 194 -31.54 1.02 1.81
CA VAL A 194 -30.16 0.86 2.32
C VAL A 194 -29.70 2.19 2.89
N VAL A 195 -29.05 2.14 4.06
CA VAL A 195 -28.33 3.26 4.67
C VAL A 195 -26.83 3.03 4.53
N MET A 196 -26.06 4.08 4.29
CA MET A 196 -24.60 3.98 4.19
C MET A 196 -23.93 5.29 4.60
N SER A 197 -22.65 5.22 4.96
CA SER A 197 -21.81 6.39 5.19
C SER A 197 -21.05 6.77 3.93
N VAL A 198 -21.08 8.04 3.55
CA VAL A 198 -20.39 8.59 2.37
C VAL A 198 -19.89 9.97 2.72
N LEU A 199 -18.58 10.21 2.58
CA LEU A 199 -17.97 11.51 2.88
C LEU A 199 -18.46 12.06 4.23
N THR A 200 -18.28 11.25 5.29
CA THR A 200 -18.62 11.58 6.69
C THR A 200 -20.10 11.87 6.97
N ASN A 201 -21.02 11.48 6.07
CA ASN A 201 -22.47 11.69 6.20
C ASN A 201 -23.26 10.40 5.96
N LEU A 202 -24.46 10.30 6.55
CA LEU A 202 -25.40 9.22 6.24
C LEU A 202 -26.26 9.52 5.02
N TYR A 203 -26.37 8.54 4.14
CA TYR A 203 -27.28 8.55 2.99
C TYR A 203 -28.24 7.37 3.06
N LEU A 204 -29.48 7.60 2.63
CA LEU A 204 -30.50 6.58 2.46
C LEU A 204 -30.87 6.45 0.99
N MET A 205 -31.12 5.23 0.52
CA MET A 205 -31.52 4.97 -0.86
C MET A 205 -32.55 3.84 -0.89
N ASP A 206 -33.57 3.98 -1.76
CA ASP A 206 -34.53 2.90 -2.03
C ASP A 206 -33.92 1.88 -3.01
N ILE A 207 -34.06 0.59 -2.71
CA ILE A 207 -33.40 -0.53 -3.41
C ILE A 207 -34.36 -1.70 -3.70
N GLY A 208 -35.63 -1.38 -4.01
CA GLY A 208 -36.67 -2.37 -4.33
C GLY A 208 -36.43 -3.13 -5.65
N SER A 209 -37.48 -3.33 -6.47
CA SER A 209 -37.29 -3.85 -7.84
C SER A 209 -36.36 -2.93 -8.65
N ALA A 210 -35.79 -3.42 -9.77
CA ALA A 210 -34.93 -2.59 -10.63
C ALA A 210 -35.60 -1.28 -11.08
N SER A 211 -36.94 -1.28 -11.23
CA SER A 211 -37.77 -0.10 -11.51
C SER A 211 -38.06 0.82 -10.32
N ALA A 212 -37.68 0.42 -9.11
CA ALA A 212 -37.93 1.11 -7.84
C ALA A 212 -36.62 1.50 -7.10
N ILE A 213 -35.49 1.52 -7.82
CA ILE A 213 -34.23 2.04 -7.30
C ILE A 213 -34.32 3.57 -7.26
N GLY A 214 -34.33 4.13 -6.04
CA GLY A 214 -34.45 5.56 -5.81
C GLY A 214 -33.10 6.28 -5.86
N LYS A 215 -33.10 7.62 -5.89
CA LYS A 215 -31.87 8.40 -5.75
C LYS A 215 -31.41 8.43 -4.28
N PRO A 216 -30.09 8.37 -4.00
CA PRO A 216 -29.58 8.56 -2.64
C PRO A 216 -30.00 9.93 -2.08
N ARG A 217 -30.49 9.96 -0.85
CA ARG A 217 -30.82 11.16 -0.08
C ARG A 217 -29.98 11.26 1.18
N ARG A 218 -29.37 12.41 1.44
CA ARG A 218 -28.66 12.67 2.69
C ARG A 218 -29.65 12.72 3.85
N LEU A 219 -29.34 12.06 4.96
CA LEU A 219 -30.03 12.29 6.24
C LEU A 219 -29.40 13.53 6.89
N VAL A 220 -30.21 14.54 7.18
CA VAL A 220 -29.74 15.77 7.83
C VAL A 220 -29.79 15.53 9.34
N LEU A 221 -28.63 15.49 10.00
CA LEU A 221 -28.53 15.18 11.43
C LEU A 221 -28.22 16.44 12.28
N SER A 222 -28.02 17.60 11.65
CA SER A 222 -27.81 18.88 12.31
C SER A 222 -29.09 19.73 12.37
N PRO A 223 -29.44 20.32 13.54
CA PRO A 223 -30.62 21.18 13.70
C PRO A 223 -30.48 22.57 13.04
N ASP A 224 -29.25 23.07 12.84
CA ASP A 224 -28.99 24.34 12.15
C ASP A 224 -28.91 24.13 10.63
N ARG A 225 -29.98 24.48 9.92
CA ARG A 225 -30.06 24.42 8.46
C ARG A 225 -29.26 25.52 7.76
N SER A 226 -28.76 26.52 8.50
CA SER A 226 -28.09 27.71 7.95
C SER A 226 -26.56 27.61 7.87
N ALA A 227 -25.96 26.61 8.52
CA ALA A 227 -24.52 26.35 8.52
C ALA A 227 -24.05 25.36 7.43
N LEU A 228 -24.82 25.21 6.35
CA LEU A 228 -24.35 24.56 5.12
C LEU A 228 -23.51 25.56 4.31
N ASP A 229 -22.41 26.07 4.92
CA ASP A 229 -21.35 26.70 4.15
C ASP A 229 -20.41 25.57 3.66
N PRO A 230 -20.35 25.28 2.34
CA PRO A 230 -19.60 24.16 1.82
C PRO A 230 -18.08 24.39 1.82
N VAL A 231 -17.57 25.50 2.34
CA VAL A 231 -16.15 25.84 2.29
C VAL A 231 -15.57 26.02 3.69
N ARG A 232 -15.02 24.92 4.22
CA ARG A 232 -14.04 24.88 5.33
C ARG A 232 -14.48 25.65 6.58
N GLY A 233 -15.33 25.01 7.37
CA GLY A 233 -15.71 25.46 8.71
C GLY A 233 -14.49 25.65 9.61
N ASP A 234 -14.55 26.68 10.44
CA ASP A 234 -13.55 26.98 11.43
C ASP A 234 -13.45 25.83 12.46
N ALA A 235 -12.25 25.52 12.97
CA ALA A 235 -12.05 24.43 13.94
C ALA A 235 -12.65 24.72 15.34
N SER A 236 -13.18 25.92 15.56
CA SER A 236 -13.79 26.38 16.81
C SER A 236 -15.32 26.32 16.81
N SER A 237 -15.98 26.12 15.66
CA SER A 237 -17.39 25.82 15.52
C SER A 237 -17.56 24.40 14.98
N ALA A 238 -18.13 23.53 15.80
CA ALA A 238 -18.21 22.10 15.61
C ALA A 238 -19.23 21.65 14.55
N VAL A 239 -19.33 22.28 13.37
CA VAL A 239 -20.14 21.73 12.26
C VAL A 239 -19.55 22.09 10.90
N PRO A 240 -18.92 21.11 10.22
CA PRO A 240 -19.39 20.80 8.87
C PRO A 240 -19.51 19.28 8.69
N SER A 241 -20.72 18.80 8.38
CA SER A 241 -21.12 17.39 8.27
C SER A 241 -21.24 16.62 9.59
N ASP A 242 -22.19 15.69 9.63
CA ASP A 242 -22.63 15.00 10.84
C ASP A 242 -21.64 13.94 11.36
N ASN A 243 -20.38 13.93 10.88
CA ASN A 243 -19.30 12.96 11.15
C ASN A 243 -19.82 11.55 11.47
N ALA A 244 -20.72 11.05 10.64
CA ALA A 244 -21.57 9.91 10.96
C ALA A 244 -21.12 8.64 10.24
N PHE A 245 -20.85 7.60 11.01
CA PHE A 245 -20.26 6.35 10.56
C PHE A 245 -21.01 5.13 11.08
N LYS A 246 -20.71 3.96 10.53
CA LYS A 246 -21.18 2.64 11.02
C LYS A 246 -22.70 2.57 11.27
N PRO A 247 -23.55 2.94 10.30
CA PRO A 247 -24.99 2.96 10.52
C PRO A 247 -25.54 1.53 10.69
N THR A 248 -26.59 1.39 11.50
CA THR A 248 -27.34 0.13 11.68
C THR A 248 -28.83 0.40 11.89
N TRP A 249 -29.68 -0.51 11.41
CA TRP A 249 -31.12 -0.43 11.56
C TRP A 249 -31.60 -1.05 12.87
N SER A 250 -32.65 -0.47 13.47
CA SER A 250 -33.46 -1.18 14.46
C SER A 250 -34.22 -2.33 13.80
N PRO A 251 -34.55 -3.42 14.54
CA PRO A 251 -35.25 -4.57 13.97
C PRO A 251 -36.62 -4.22 13.37
N ASP A 252 -37.30 -3.21 13.92
CA ASP A 252 -38.58 -2.70 13.41
C ASP A 252 -38.44 -1.76 12.19
N GLY A 253 -37.22 -1.40 11.81
CA GLY A 253 -36.93 -0.52 10.68
C GLY A 253 -37.27 0.96 10.89
N HIS A 254 -37.68 1.38 12.09
CA HIS A 254 -38.07 2.77 12.37
C HIS A 254 -36.91 3.70 12.73
N TRP A 255 -35.79 3.14 13.18
CA TRP A 255 -34.63 3.89 13.65
C TRP A 255 -33.34 3.44 12.96
N ILE A 256 -32.44 4.40 12.80
CA ILE A 256 -31.06 4.18 12.37
C ILE A 256 -30.16 4.66 13.50
N ALA A 257 -29.34 3.78 14.05
CA ALA A 257 -28.25 4.15 14.96
C ALA A 257 -26.94 4.33 14.19
N TYR A 258 -26.06 5.21 14.67
CA TYR A 258 -24.77 5.51 14.06
C TYR A 258 -23.78 6.01 15.11
N VAL A 259 -22.50 6.05 14.75
CA VAL A 259 -21.43 6.59 15.61
C VAL A 259 -20.91 7.90 15.06
N THR A 260 -20.53 8.81 15.94
CA THR A 260 -19.84 10.06 15.60
C THR A 260 -18.40 10.03 16.11
N TRP A 261 -17.49 10.72 15.42
CA TRP A 261 -16.12 10.92 15.88
C TRP A 261 -15.60 12.31 15.52
N SER A 262 -14.90 12.96 16.46
CA SER A 262 -14.07 14.11 16.16
C SER A 262 -12.82 14.11 17.06
N PRO A 263 -11.70 14.70 16.60
CA PRO A 263 -10.50 14.83 17.41
C PRO A 263 -10.66 15.77 18.61
N ALA A 264 -11.75 16.52 18.71
CA ALA A 264 -11.98 17.52 19.75
C ALA A 264 -12.69 16.97 21.00
N GLY A 265 -13.03 15.67 21.06
CA GLY A 265 -13.60 15.10 22.29
C GLY A 265 -15.01 14.47 22.19
N SER A 266 -15.56 14.19 21.00
CA SER A 266 -17.01 14.03 20.79
C SER A 266 -17.48 12.67 20.24
N GLY A 267 -16.81 11.59 20.61
CA GLY A 267 -17.17 10.25 20.16
C GLY A 267 -18.43 9.70 20.87
N HIS A 268 -19.51 9.45 20.13
CA HIS A 268 -20.81 9.06 20.70
C HIS A 268 -21.62 8.12 19.80
N ILE A 269 -22.56 7.39 20.40
CA ILE A 269 -23.61 6.66 19.67
C ILE A 269 -24.88 7.50 19.65
N TRP A 270 -25.48 7.62 18.46
CA TRP A 270 -26.71 8.36 18.21
C TRP A 270 -27.74 7.49 17.52
N LYS A 271 -29.01 7.92 17.52
CA LYS A 271 -30.03 7.40 16.62
C LYS A 271 -30.89 8.49 16.01
N VAL A 272 -31.45 8.24 14.83
CA VAL A 272 -32.38 9.12 14.11
C VAL A 272 -33.52 8.28 13.53
N ARG A 273 -34.69 8.89 13.29
CA ARG A 273 -35.79 8.20 12.61
C ARG A 273 -35.39 7.87 11.18
N ALA A 274 -35.71 6.66 10.72
CA ALA A 274 -35.36 6.19 9.40
C ALA A 274 -36.06 6.90 8.24
N ASP A 275 -37.20 7.54 8.51
CA ASP A 275 -37.89 8.40 7.55
C ASP A 275 -37.19 9.77 7.38
N GLY A 276 -36.26 10.11 8.28
CA GLY A 276 -35.58 11.42 8.32
C GLY A 276 -36.37 12.49 9.09
N THR A 277 -37.42 12.12 9.80
CA THR A 277 -38.21 13.03 10.65
C THR A 277 -37.63 13.14 12.07
N GLY A 278 -37.87 14.27 12.73
CA GLY A 278 -37.41 14.50 14.10
C GLY A 278 -35.90 14.78 14.22
N GLN A 279 -35.46 15.08 15.44
CA GLN A 279 -34.07 15.37 15.74
C GLN A 279 -33.31 14.10 16.14
N PRO A 280 -32.03 13.95 15.78
CA PRO A 280 -31.20 12.87 16.30
C PRO A 280 -31.10 12.87 17.82
N GLN A 281 -30.97 11.68 18.40
CA GLN A 281 -30.92 11.44 19.84
C GLN A 281 -29.57 10.83 20.20
N GLN A 282 -28.81 11.50 21.07
CA GLN A 282 -27.59 10.94 21.65
C GLN A 282 -27.97 9.84 22.65
N LEU A 283 -27.35 8.68 22.53
CA LEU A 283 -27.64 7.51 23.38
C LEU A 283 -26.62 7.35 24.51
N THR A 284 -25.36 7.69 24.25
CA THR A 284 -24.26 7.55 25.20
C THR A 284 -24.04 8.83 26.00
N LYS A 285 -23.88 8.73 27.32
CA LYS A 285 -23.40 9.85 28.15
C LYS A 285 -21.88 10.01 28.12
N LEU A 286 -21.17 8.88 28.10
CA LEU A 286 -19.71 8.83 28.06
C LEU A 286 -19.21 9.09 26.64
N SER A 287 -18.32 10.07 26.47
CA SER A 287 -17.53 10.23 25.24
C SER A 287 -16.44 9.17 25.18
N ALA A 288 -16.35 8.47 24.05
CA ALA A 288 -15.35 7.45 23.79
C ALA A 288 -15.26 7.18 22.27
N PHE A 289 -14.26 6.42 21.84
CA PHE A 289 -14.25 5.93 20.46
C PHE A 289 -15.24 4.77 20.33
N TYR A 290 -16.35 4.94 19.61
CA TYR A 290 -17.32 3.86 19.37
C TYR A 290 -17.27 3.40 17.91
N THR A 291 -17.37 2.10 17.67
CA THR A 291 -17.44 1.52 16.32
C THR A 291 -18.21 0.20 16.28
N ASP A 292 -18.48 -0.29 15.08
CA ASP A 292 -19.11 -1.59 14.78
C ASP A 292 -20.35 -1.88 15.64
N ILE A 293 -21.30 -0.94 15.66
CA ILE A 293 -22.54 -1.07 16.42
C ILE A 293 -23.59 -1.93 15.67
N THR A 294 -24.43 -2.63 16.43
CA THR A 294 -25.60 -3.36 15.92
C THR A 294 -26.72 -3.37 16.96
N PHE A 295 -27.98 -3.38 16.53
CA PHE A 295 -29.10 -3.66 17.42
C PHE A 295 -29.15 -5.15 17.79
N ALA A 296 -29.56 -5.43 19.02
CA ALA A 296 -30.00 -6.77 19.40
C ALA A 296 -31.35 -7.10 18.72
N PRO A 297 -31.67 -8.39 18.47
CA PRO A 297 -32.91 -8.79 17.80
C PRO A 297 -34.19 -8.30 18.48
N ASP A 298 -34.16 -8.08 19.80
CA ASP A 298 -35.29 -7.56 20.58
C ASP A 298 -35.52 -6.05 20.39
N GLY A 299 -34.57 -5.33 19.78
CA GLY A 299 -34.61 -3.88 19.60
C GLY A 299 -34.40 -3.06 20.88
N LEU A 300 -34.18 -3.71 22.02
CA LEU A 300 -34.05 -3.06 23.33
C LEU A 300 -32.61 -2.66 23.65
N ARG A 301 -31.63 -3.28 22.99
CA ARG A 301 -30.20 -3.04 23.23
C ARG A 301 -29.46 -2.74 21.93
N ILE A 302 -28.39 -1.97 22.08
CA ILE A 302 -27.35 -1.80 21.05
C ILE A 302 -26.06 -2.40 21.62
N VAL A 303 -25.34 -3.15 20.81
CA VAL A 303 -24.02 -3.73 21.13
C VAL A 303 -23.00 -3.16 20.17
N GLY A 304 -21.79 -2.89 20.65
CA GLY A 304 -20.72 -2.33 19.83
C GLY A 304 -19.36 -2.44 20.49
N LEU A 305 -18.35 -1.89 19.81
CA LEU A 305 -16.99 -1.78 20.34
C LEU A 305 -16.75 -0.36 20.87
N ARG A 306 -16.07 -0.26 22.02
CA ARG A 306 -15.69 0.99 22.66
C ARG A 306 -14.18 1.01 22.92
N GLY A 307 -13.49 2.02 22.43
CA GLY A 307 -12.08 2.30 22.66
C GLY A 307 -11.85 3.58 23.45
N ASN A 308 -10.64 3.71 24.01
CA ASN A 308 -10.23 4.93 24.69
C ASN A 308 -10.00 6.08 23.70
N GLU A 309 -10.60 7.24 23.96
CA GLU A 309 -10.52 8.41 23.09
C GLU A 309 -9.09 8.94 22.95
N TYR A 310 -8.36 9.09 24.05
CA TYR A 310 -6.98 9.56 24.03
C TYR A 310 -6.08 8.62 23.21
N GLN A 311 -6.16 7.31 23.44
CA GLN A 311 -5.39 6.33 22.67
C GLN A 311 -5.76 6.35 21.18
N ARG A 312 -7.05 6.51 20.85
CA ARG A 312 -7.48 6.66 19.45
C ARG A 312 -6.88 7.91 18.81
N GLN A 313 -6.82 9.02 19.54
CA GLN A 313 -6.16 10.25 19.07
C GLN A 313 -4.65 10.07 18.92
N GLN A 314 -4.01 9.23 19.73
CA GLN A 314 -2.57 8.93 19.63
C GLN A 314 -2.23 7.82 18.61
N SER A 315 -3.23 7.14 18.02
CA SER A 315 -3.05 6.04 17.06
C SER A 315 -3.34 6.50 15.64
N PHE A 316 -2.34 6.43 14.75
CA PHE A 316 -2.42 7.00 13.40
C PHE A 316 -2.27 5.98 12.30
N SER A 317 -1.55 4.89 12.54
CA SER A 317 -1.35 3.84 11.52
C SER A 317 -1.84 2.50 12.00
N GLU A 318 -2.96 2.08 11.43
CA GLU A 318 -3.64 0.84 11.76
C GLU A 318 -3.47 -0.15 10.61
N PHE A 319 -2.21 -0.32 10.18
CA PHE A 319 -1.86 -1.34 9.20
C PHE A 319 -2.22 -2.72 9.76
N GLY A 320 -3.26 -3.33 9.19
CA GLY A 320 -3.87 -4.57 9.67
C GLY A 320 -5.05 -4.42 10.65
N GLY A 321 -5.63 -3.22 10.77
CA GLY A 321 -6.81 -2.94 11.62
C GLY A 321 -6.49 -2.19 12.92
N LEU A 322 -7.55 -1.81 13.66
CA LEU A 322 -7.49 -0.99 14.88
C LEU A 322 -6.44 -1.50 15.88
N ARG A 323 -5.52 -0.63 16.31
CA ARG A 323 -4.39 -1.00 17.22
C ARG A 323 -4.62 -0.61 18.67
N ILE A 324 -5.70 0.10 18.95
CA ILE A 324 -6.08 0.47 20.31
C ILE A 324 -6.81 -0.69 21.00
N PRO A 325 -6.64 -0.88 22.33
CA PRO A 325 -7.50 -1.75 23.10
C PRO A 325 -8.97 -1.33 22.97
N LEU A 326 -9.84 -2.29 22.66
CA LEU A 326 -11.28 -2.10 22.60
C LEU A 326 -11.96 -2.97 23.65
N ASP A 327 -13.16 -2.55 24.05
CA ASP A 327 -14.11 -3.28 24.87
C ASP A 327 -15.34 -3.63 24.03
N LEU A 328 -15.86 -4.85 24.18
CA LEU A 328 -17.19 -5.19 23.73
C LEU A 328 -18.20 -4.73 24.79
N VAL A 329 -19.13 -3.87 24.39
CA VAL A 329 -20.07 -3.20 25.31
C VAL A 329 -21.51 -3.26 24.80
N TRP A 330 -22.48 -3.06 25.68
CA TRP A 330 -23.86 -2.82 25.30
C TRP A 330 -24.47 -1.62 26.04
N LEU A 331 -25.53 -1.05 25.48
CA LEU A 331 -26.34 0.00 26.09
C LEU A 331 -27.83 -0.15 25.76
N PRO A 332 -28.75 0.40 26.58
CA PRO A 332 -30.17 0.48 26.22
C PRO A 332 -30.38 1.29 24.94
N ALA A 333 -31.25 0.80 24.04
CA ALA A 333 -31.59 1.49 22.79
C ALA A 333 -32.33 2.82 23.03
N SER A 334 -32.89 3.03 24.22
CA SER A 334 -33.45 4.31 24.69
C SER A 334 -32.38 5.34 25.09
N GLY A 335 -31.11 4.95 25.16
CA GLY A 335 -30.02 5.73 25.74
C GLY A 335 -29.83 5.40 27.22
N GLY A 336 -28.61 5.62 27.73
CA GLY A 336 -28.25 5.29 29.11
C GLY A 336 -26.76 5.06 29.32
N ASP A 337 -26.47 4.32 30.38
CA ASP A 337 -25.10 3.94 30.74
C ASP A 337 -24.63 2.76 29.86
N VAL A 338 -23.32 2.71 29.62
CA VAL A 338 -22.67 1.71 28.76
C VAL A 338 -22.09 0.61 29.64
N GLU A 339 -22.56 -0.61 29.44
CA GLU A 339 -22.17 -1.80 30.21
C GLU A 339 -21.09 -2.61 29.49
N LEU A 340 -20.06 -3.01 30.23
CA LEU A 340 -18.98 -3.84 29.71
C LEU A 340 -19.43 -5.31 29.61
N ILE A 341 -19.24 -5.92 28.43
CA ILE A 341 -19.37 -7.37 28.26
C ILE A 341 -18.02 -8.02 28.57
N VAL A 342 -17.00 -7.71 27.75
CA VAL A 342 -15.63 -8.20 27.90
C VAL A 342 -14.64 -7.24 27.22
N PRO A 343 -13.36 -7.20 27.64
CA PRO A 343 -12.30 -6.62 26.81
C PRO A 343 -12.21 -7.35 25.47
N ALA A 344 -12.24 -6.63 24.36
CA ALA A 344 -12.38 -7.19 23.02
C ALA A 344 -11.14 -7.98 22.58
N ARG A 345 -9.92 -7.56 22.93
CA ARG A 345 -8.68 -8.31 22.59
C ARG A 345 -8.61 -8.78 21.11
N GLY A 346 -8.98 -7.91 20.18
CA GLY A 346 -9.01 -8.22 18.74
C GLY A 346 -10.28 -8.93 18.24
N LEU A 347 -11.36 -8.94 19.03
CA LEU A 347 -12.67 -9.35 18.54
C LEU A 347 -13.15 -8.41 17.42
N GLY A 348 -13.63 -9.00 16.33
CA GLY A 348 -14.26 -8.28 15.24
C GLY A 348 -15.70 -7.83 15.55
N ARG A 349 -16.38 -7.31 14.54
CA ARG A 349 -17.72 -6.74 14.67
C ARG A 349 -18.77 -7.68 15.32
N PRO A 350 -19.57 -7.20 16.30
CA PRO A 350 -20.66 -7.96 16.88
C PRO A 350 -21.81 -8.21 15.90
N HIS A 351 -22.45 -9.36 16.03
CA HIS A 351 -23.63 -9.79 15.28
C HIS A 351 -24.47 -10.79 16.10
N PHE A 352 -25.64 -11.18 15.58
CA PHE A 352 -26.61 -11.98 16.32
C PHE A 352 -27.20 -13.13 15.50
N THR A 353 -27.56 -14.20 16.22
CA THR A 353 -28.55 -15.19 15.81
C THR A 353 -29.95 -14.81 16.30
N THR A 354 -30.99 -15.50 15.83
CA THR A 354 -32.39 -15.22 16.17
C THR A 354 -32.72 -15.33 17.67
N ASP A 355 -31.92 -16.06 18.44
CA ASP A 355 -32.12 -16.22 19.89
C ASP A 355 -31.87 -14.93 20.68
N GLY A 356 -31.05 -13.99 20.18
CA GLY A 356 -30.75 -12.68 20.78
C GLY A 356 -30.09 -12.69 22.17
N ASN A 357 -30.01 -13.86 22.81
CA ASN A 357 -29.49 -14.06 24.16
C ASN A 357 -27.97 -14.02 24.23
N ARG A 358 -27.30 -14.09 23.08
CA ARG A 358 -25.84 -14.18 22.96
C ARG A 358 -25.34 -13.23 21.89
N VAL A 359 -24.22 -12.59 22.18
CA VAL A 359 -23.49 -11.76 21.20
C VAL A 359 -22.47 -12.64 20.49
N PHE A 360 -22.49 -12.64 19.15
CA PHE A 360 -21.51 -13.33 18.32
C PHE A 360 -20.47 -12.35 17.79
N VAL A 361 -19.21 -12.75 17.77
CA VAL A 361 -18.06 -11.95 17.33
C VAL A 361 -17.02 -12.87 16.70
N TYR A 362 -16.27 -12.37 15.72
CA TYR A 362 -15.17 -13.13 15.12
C TYR A 362 -13.86 -12.91 15.90
N SER A 363 -13.01 -13.94 15.98
CA SER A 363 -11.68 -13.89 16.56
C SER A 363 -10.71 -14.70 15.71
N ASN A 364 -9.40 -14.59 15.95
CA ASN A 364 -8.37 -15.40 15.27
C ASN A 364 -8.57 -16.93 15.43
N ASP A 365 -9.31 -17.36 16.45
CA ASP A 365 -9.63 -18.77 16.70
C ASP A 365 -10.96 -19.22 16.07
N GLY A 366 -11.71 -18.29 15.46
CA GLY A 366 -13.04 -18.52 14.89
C GLY A 366 -14.11 -17.62 15.48
N VAL A 367 -15.36 -17.85 15.07
CA VAL A 367 -16.54 -17.19 15.63
C VAL A 367 -16.76 -17.69 17.05
N ILE A 368 -16.86 -16.75 18.00
CA ILE A 368 -17.24 -17.03 19.37
C ILE A 368 -18.60 -16.40 19.71
N SER A 369 -19.24 -16.89 20.76
CA SER A 369 -20.41 -16.24 21.37
C SER A 369 -20.30 -16.16 22.88
N LEU A 370 -20.90 -15.12 23.45
CA LEU A 370 -20.87 -14.78 24.88
C LEU A 370 -22.27 -14.32 25.32
N ARG A 371 -22.59 -14.42 26.62
CA ARG A 371 -23.73 -13.70 27.21
C ARG A 371 -23.40 -12.22 27.40
N TYR A 372 -24.40 -11.38 27.66
CA TYR A 372 -24.24 -9.94 27.89
C TYR A 372 -23.41 -9.58 29.15
N ASP A 373 -23.20 -10.54 30.06
CA ASP A 373 -22.31 -10.41 31.23
C ASP A 373 -20.90 -10.97 30.96
N GLY A 374 -20.59 -11.35 29.71
CA GLY A 374 -19.30 -11.90 29.31
C GLY A 374 -19.09 -13.38 29.64
N THR A 375 -20.07 -14.05 30.24
CA THR A 375 -19.95 -15.45 30.66
C THR A 375 -20.31 -16.45 29.54
N ASP A 376 -20.10 -17.75 29.82
CA ASP A 376 -20.50 -18.87 28.96
C ASP A 376 -19.88 -18.76 27.56
N ARG A 377 -18.59 -18.43 27.44
CA ARG A 377 -17.90 -18.33 26.13
C ARG A 377 -17.93 -19.65 25.36
N ARG A 378 -18.34 -19.59 24.08
CA ARG A 378 -18.34 -20.75 23.16
C ARG A 378 -17.67 -20.40 21.84
N THR A 379 -16.87 -21.30 21.29
CA THR A 379 -16.27 -21.17 19.94
C THR A 379 -17.00 -22.09 18.98
N HIS A 380 -17.62 -21.52 17.94
CA HIS A 380 -18.53 -22.24 17.05
C HIS A 380 -17.83 -22.80 15.82
N VAL A 381 -17.18 -21.93 15.04
CA VAL A 381 -16.64 -22.31 13.73
C VAL A 381 -15.42 -21.48 13.38
N ARG A 382 -14.44 -22.11 12.75
CA ARG A 382 -13.27 -21.48 12.13
C ARG A 382 -13.31 -21.74 10.64
N VAL A 383 -13.12 -20.71 9.82
CA VAL A 383 -13.04 -20.83 8.36
C VAL A 383 -11.62 -20.52 7.92
N THR A 384 -11.09 -21.28 6.96
CA THR A 384 -9.71 -21.11 6.46
C THR A 384 -9.65 -21.11 4.94
N GLY A 385 -8.68 -20.34 4.42
CA GLY A 385 -8.26 -20.36 3.03
C GLY A 385 -7.35 -21.52 2.66
N PRO A 386 -6.82 -21.54 1.43
CA PRO A 386 -5.80 -22.50 1.02
C PRO A 386 -4.51 -22.37 1.82
N GLY A 387 -3.91 -23.50 2.19
CA GLY A 387 -2.55 -23.54 2.72
C GLY A 387 -1.55 -22.91 1.77
N ARG A 388 -0.57 -22.18 2.31
CA ARG A 388 0.59 -21.67 1.55
C ARG A 388 1.78 -22.56 1.86
N GLY A 389 2.57 -22.92 0.84
CA GLY A 389 3.80 -23.67 1.04
C GLY A 389 4.71 -22.97 2.06
N GLY A 390 5.17 -23.70 3.07
CA GLY A 390 6.01 -23.16 4.15
C GLY A 390 5.27 -22.51 5.33
N VAL A 391 3.93 -22.38 5.29
CA VAL A 391 3.14 -21.92 6.46
C VAL A 391 2.51 -23.13 7.16
N PRO A 392 2.77 -23.36 8.46
CA PRO A 392 2.32 -24.58 9.16
C PRO A 392 0.81 -24.78 9.24
N ARG A 393 0.01 -23.71 9.07
CA ARG A 393 -1.45 -23.76 9.11
C ARG A 393 -2.04 -22.93 7.96
N PRO A 394 -3.16 -23.37 7.35
CA PRO A 394 -3.88 -22.54 6.41
C PRO A 394 -4.31 -21.21 7.03
N PRO A 395 -4.26 -20.09 6.27
CA PRO A 395 -4.67 -18.79 6.77
C PRO A 395 -6.14 -18.82 7.15
N ALA A 396 -6.48 -18.19 8.28
CA ALA A 396 -7.87 -18.01 8.70
C ALA A 396 -8.58 -17.01 7.76
N ALA A 397 -9.91 -17.06 7.74
CA ALA A 397 -10.73 -16.01 7.15
C ALA A 397 -10.43 -14.66 7.83
N ASP A 398 -10.55 -13.56 7.08
CA ASP A 398 -10.36 -12.20 7.63
C ASP A 398 -11.56 -11.78 8.47
N ALA A 399 -12.76 -12.24 8.10
CA ALA A 399 -13.98 -12.07 8.89
C ALA A 399 -14.97 -13.21 8.65
N VAL A 400 -15.74 -13.58 9.68
CA VAL A 400 -16.86 -14.54 9.57
C VAL A 400 -18.09 -14.00 10.30
N VAL A 401 -19.24 -14.00 9.63
CA VAL A 401 -20.53 -13.53 10.19
C VAL A 401 -21.59 -14.62 10.07
N MET A 402 -22.10 -15.06 11.23
CA MET A 402 -23.15 -16.05 11.31
C MET A 402 -24.44 -15.53 10.70
N ARG A 403 -25.15 -16.41 9.99
CA ARG A 403 -26.53 -16.19 9.59
C ARG A 403 -27.42 -16.22 10.82
N PRO A 404 -28.55 -15.47 10.86
CA PRO A 404 -29.46 -15.47 12.00
C PRO A 404 -29.93 -16.87 12.46
N ASP A 405 -30.07 -17.84 11.56
CA ASP A 405 -30.48 -19.22 11.90
C ASP A 405 -29.34 -20.09 12.48
N GLY A 406 -28.10 -19.58 12.53
CA GLY A 406 -26.93 -20.27 13.07
C GLY A 406 -26.38 -21.43 12.22
N ARG A 407 -27.00 -21.76 11.08
CA ARG A 407 -26.63 -22.92 10.24
C ARG A 407 -25.70 -22.57 9.08
N TRP A 408 -25.51 -21.29 8.83
CA TRP A 408 -24.68 -20.77 7.74
C TRP A 408 -23.85 -19.59 8.23
N ALA A 409 -22.77 -19.30 7.54
CA ALA A 409 -21.99 -18.10 7.76
C ALA A 409 -21.48 -17.52 6.45
N LEU A 410 -21.28 -16.20 6.43
CA LEU A 410 -20.48 -15.52 5.41
C LEU A 410 -19.03 -15.46 5.89
N ALA A 411 -18.08 -15.70 5.00
CA ALA A 411 -16.65 -15.61 5.30
C ALA A 411 -15.91 -14.84 4.20
N ASP A 412 -15.07 -13.90 4.61
CA ASP A 412 -14.10 -13.27 3.71
C ASP A 412 -12.79 -14.07 3.74
N VAL A 413 -12.39 -14.59 2.59
CA VAL A 413 -11.20 -15.42 2.45
C VAL A 413 -10.46 -15.01 1.18
N ASN A 414 -9.26 -14.44 1.34
CA ASN A 414 -8.43 -13.93 0.23
C ASN A 414 -9.18 -12.90 -0.65
N ASN A 415 -9.83 -11.91 -0.02
CA ASN A 415 -10.62 -10.86 -0.69
C ASN A 415 -11.78 -11.39 -1.53
N GLN A 416 -12.35 -12.53 -1.15
CA GLN A 416 -13.50 -13.14 -1.83
C GLN A 416 -14.54 -13.52 -0.79
N LEU A 417 -15.80 -13.26 -1.09
CA LEU A 417 -16.91 -13.58 -0.21
C LEU A 417 -17.37 -15.02 -0.46
N TRP A 418 -17.47 -15.78 0.63
CA TRP A 418 -17.96 -17.16 0.63
C TRP A 418 -19.16 -17.30 1.53
N VAL A 419 -20.04 -18.24 1.19
CA VAL A 419 -21.03 -18.79 2.11
C VAL A 419 -20.65 -20.22 2.47
N VAL A 420 -20.72 -20.54 3.76
CA VAL A 420 -20.32 -21.85 4.31
C VAL A 420 -21.42 -22.40 5.22
N ALA A 421 -21.70 -23.69 5.12
CA ALA A 421 -22.56 -24.39 6.06
C ALA A 421 -21.83 -24.57 7.39
N VAL A 422 -22.51 -24.28 8.50
CA VAL A 422 -21.94 -24.40 9.85
C VAL A 422 -22.53 -25.62 10.54
N PRO A 423 -21.71 -26.64 10.87
CA PRO A 423 -22.18 -27.78 11.65
C PRO A 423 -22.72 -27.36 13.02
N PRO A 424 -23.69 -28.10 13.58
CA PRO A 424 -24.15 -27.87 14.95
C PRO A 424 -22.97 -27.91 15.94
N PHE A 425 -22.98 -27.02 16.93
CA PHE A 425 -21.94 -26.99 17.94
C PHE A 425 -22.00 -28.25 18.83
N THR A 426 -20.96 -29.09 18.78
CA THR A 426 -20.85 -30.34 19.55
C THR A 426 -19.88 -30.24 20.74
N GLY A 427 -19.44 -29.03 21.11
CA GLY A 427 -18.48 -28.79 22.20
C GLY A 427 -17.06 -28.47 21.75
N SER A 428 -16.70 -28.75 20.49
CA SER A 428 -15.43 -28.35 19.85
C SER A 428 -15.69 -27.57 18.57
N PRO A 429 -14.90 -26.54 18.24
CA PRO A 429 -15.12 -25.74 17.04
C PRO A 429 -14.77 -26.52 15.77
N ALA A 430 -15.69 -26.54 14.81
CA ALA A 430 -15.42 -27.11 13.49
C ALA A 430 -14.49 -26.18 12.69
N THR A 431 -13.49 -26.75 12.00
CA THR A 431 -12.66 -25.99 11.04
C THR A 431 -13.09 -26.34 9.62
N ILE A 432 -13.49 -25.33 8.85
CA ILE A 432 -13.97 -25.46 7.47
C ILE A 432 -12.96 -24.82 6.53
N SER A 433 -12.38 -25.62 5.65
CA SER A 433 -11.58 -25.11 4.54
C SER A 433 -12.50 -24.76 3.36
N VAL A 434 -12.31 -23.58 2.76
CA VAL A 434 -13.00 -23.23 1.50
C VAL A 434 -12.45 -23.99 0.28
N ARG A 435 -11.27 -24.63 0.40
CA ARG A 435 -10.73 -25.58 -0.58
C ARG A 435 -10.95 -27.01 -0.12
N GLY A 436 -11.57 -27.84 -0.96
CA GLY A 436 -11.87 -29.25 -0.64
C GLY A 436 -12.78 -29.39 0.60
N PRO A 437 -13.94 -28.71 0.62
CA PRO A 437 -14.72 -28.56 1.83
C PRO A 437 -15.41 -29.89 2.22
N ALA A 438 -15.41 -30.21 3.52
CA ALA A 438 -16.18 -31.34 4.07
C ALA A 438 -17.69 -31.03 4.20
N VAL A 439 -18.08 -29.78 3.98
CA VAL A 439 -19.45 -29.26 4.07
C VAL A 439 -19.79 -28.43 2.83
N PRO A 440 -21.06 -28.12 2.55
CA PRO A 440 -21.40 -27.20 1.47
C PRO A 440 -20.73 -25.83 1.64
N VAL A 441 -19.99 -25.39 0.63
CA VAL A 441 -19.43 -24.02 0.53
C VAL A 441 -19.61 -23.49 -0.89
N LYS A 442 -19.74 -22.17 -1.03
CA LYS A 442 -19.85 -21.51 -2.34
C LYS A 442 -19.15 -20.15 -2.32
N ARG A 443 -18.33 -19.88 -3.33
CA ARG A 443 -17.82 -18.52 -3.61
C ARG A 443 -18.94 -17.69 -4.22
N LEU A 444 -19.11 -16.46 -3.76
CA LEU A 444 -20.16 -15.55 -4.21
C LEU A 444 -19.66 -14.44 -5.13
N THR A 445 -18.38 -14.10 -5.07
CA THR A 445 -17.79 -12.97 -5.79
C THR A 445 -16.59 -13.41 -6.61
N ASP A 446 -16.30 -12.67 -7.69
CA ASP A 446 -15.02 -12.70 -8.41
C ASP A 446 -14.25 -11.40 -8.21
N ILE A 447 -14.96 -10.28 -8.02
CA ILE A 447 -14.39 -8.95 -7.77
C ILE A 447 -14.05 -8.68 -6.29
N GLY A 448 -14.55 -9.52 -5.37
CA GLY A 448 -14.40 -9.37 -3.92
C GLY A 448 -15.49 -8.53 -3.25
N ALA A 449 -15.33 -8.26 -1.96
CA ALA A 449 -16.26 -7.45 -1.17
C ALA A 449 -15.49 -6.59 -0.16
N ASP A 450 -15.78 -5.28 -0.12
CA ASP A 450 -15.25 -4.36 0.89
C ASP A 450 -16.09 -4.41 2.18
N TYR A 451 -17.40 -4.56 2.00
CA TYR A 451 -18.38 -4.71 3.07
C TYR A 451 -19.32 -5.84 2.70
N PHE A 452 -19.78 -6.60 3.69
CA PHE A 452 -20.79 -7.63 3.49
C PHE A 452 -21.66 -7.82 4.73
N ALA A 453 -22.87 -8.32 4.56
CA ALA A 453 -23.79 -8.60 5.66
C ALA A 453 -24.87 -9.63 5.28
N TRP A 454 -25.52 -10.18 6.31
CA TRP A 454 -26.85 -10.76 6.19
C TRP A 454 -27.90 -9.66 6.35
N ALA A 455 -28.98 -9.74 5.56
CA ALA A 455 -30.15 -8.88 5.64
C ALA A 455 -31.45 -9.71 5.59
N ASP A 456 -32.59 -9.08 5.88
CA ASP A 456 -33.93 -9.70 5.86
C ASP A 456 -33.99 -11.00 6.69
N GLU A 457 -33.51 -10.96 7.93
CA GLU A 457 -33.41 -12.14 8.82
C GLU A 457 -32.57 -13.28 8.22
N GLY A 458 -31.59 -12.94 7.37
CA GLY A 458 -30.72 -13.89 6.70
C GLY A 458 -31.29 -14.43 5.39
N LYS A 459 -32.39 -13.89 4.86
CA LYS A 459 -32.91 -14.26 3.53
C LYS A 459 -32.10 -13.64 2.40
N THR A 460 -31.44 -12.51 2.66
CA THR A 460 -30.63 -11.79 1.68
C THR A 460 -29.18 -11.72 2.13
N ILE A 461 -28.25 -11.94 1.19
CA ILE A 461 -26.82 -11.63 1.33
C ILE A 461 -26.57 -10.30 0.62
N THR A 462 -25.84 -9.40 1.27
CA THR A 462 -25.44 -8.12 0.69
C THR A 462 -23.94 -7.97 0.72
N TRP A 463 -23.39 -7.30 -0.29
CA TRP A 463 -21.99 -6.85 -0.31
C TRP A 463 -21.83 -5.55 -1.07
N ALA A 464 -20.71 -4.87 -0.88
CA ALA A 464 -20.39 -3.65 -1.60
C ALA A 464 -18.91 -3.61 -2.00
N ILE A 465 -18.64 -2.93 -3.11
CA ILE A 465 -17.30 -2.63 -3.58
C ILE A 465 -17.24 -1.22 -4.16
N GLY A 466 -16.34 -0.38 -3.64
CA GLY A 466 -16.30 1.04 -3.97
C GLY A 466 -17.66 1.71 -3.76
N SER A 467 -18.26 2.24 -4.82
CA SER A 467 -19.59 2.87 -4.80
C SER A 467 -20.73 1.98 -5.34
N THR A 468 -20.54 0.66 -5.36
CA THR A 468 -21.53 -0.29 -5.89
C THR A 468 -22.01 -1.23 -4.80
N PHE A 469 -23.33 -1.35 -4.67
CA PHE A 469 -24.00 -2.24 -3.73
C PHE A 469 -24.60 -3.44 -4.47
N PHE A 470 -24.49 -4.62 -3.89
CA PHE A 470 -24.99 -5.87 -4.44
C PHE A 470 -25.85 -6.59 -3.42
N ARG A 471 -26.87 -7.29 -3.91
CA ARG A 471 -27.67 -8.20 -3.09
C ARG A 471 -28.10 -9.43 -3.85
N ARG A 472 -28.24 -10.54 -3.13
CA ARG A 472 -28.71 -11.83 -3.65
C ARG A 472 -29.55 -12.54 -2.59
N ALA A 473 -30.65 -13.16 -3.00
CA ALA A 473 -31.44 -14.02 -2.11
C ALA A 473 -30.70 -15.34 -1.86
N PHE A 474 -30.63 -15.77 -0.60
CA PHE A 474 -29.87 -16.95 -0.17
C PHE A 474 -30.36 -18.25 -0.81
N ASP A 475 -31.66 -18.40 -0.99
CA ASP A 475 -32.31 -19.58 -1.59
C ASP A 475 -31.98 -19.78 -3.08
N THR A 476 -31.45 -18.76 -3.74
CA THR A 476 -30.96 -18.85 -5.13
C THR A 476 -29.57 -19.47 -5.26
N ILE A 477 -28.90 -19.81 -4.15
CA ILE A 477 -27.53 -20.34 -4.16
C ILE A 477 -27.56 -21.84 -4.41
N ASP A 478 -27.00 -22.24 -5.54
CA ASP A 478 -26.78 -23.65 -5.86
C ASP A 478 -25.40 -24.11 -5.36
N PHE A 479 -25.44 -25.02 -4.38
CA PHE A 479 -24.26 -25.66 -3.78
C PHE A 479 -23.78 -26.88 -4.56
N GLY A 480 -24.54 -27.36 -5.56
CA GLY A 480 -24.25 -28.60 -6.28
C GLY A 480 -24.39 -29.87 -5.41
N PRO A 481 -24.10 -31.05 -5.98
CA PRO A 481 -24.10 -32.30 -5.23
C PRO A 481 -22.91 -32.35 -4.24
N ALA A 482 -23.14 -32.90 -3.05
CA ALA A 482 -22.10 -33.07 -2.03
C ALA A 482 -20.95 -33.92 -2.59
N LYS A 483 -19.72 -33.40 -2.58
CA LYS A 483 -18.54 -34.20 -2.93
C LYS A 483 -18.29 -35.21 -1.81
N PRO A 484 -18.07 -36.51 -2.11
CA PRO A 484 -17.78 -37.49 -1.08
C PRO A 484 -16.46 -37.14 -0.37
N THR A 485 -16.46 -37.27 0.95
CA THR A 485 -15.26 -37.16 1.79
C THR A 485 -14.34 -38.34 1.47
N GLU A 486 -13.22 -38.10 0.80
CA GLU A 486 -12.14 -39.09 0.74
C GLU A 486 -11.58 -39.26 2.16
N GLY A 487 -11.62 -40.49 2.65
CA GLY A 487 -11.32 -40.83 4.03
C GLY A 487 -9.88 -40.52 4.43
N GLU A 488 -9.73 -40.17 5.70
CA GLU A 488 -8.45 -40.09 6.40
C GLU A 488 -7.66 -41.39 6.22
N GLY A 489 -6.52 -41.33 5.52
CA GLY A 489 -5.59 -42.45 5.45
C GLY A 489 -4.92 -42.72 4.10
N ALA A 490 -4.45 -41.70 3.38
CA ALA A 490 -3.48 -41.91 2.31
C ALA A 490 -2.19 -41.14 2.64
N LYS A 491 -1.13 -41.88 2.96
CA LYS A 491 0.24 -41.34 2.93
C LYS A 491 0.49 -40.80 1.51
N PRO A 492 1.20 -39.68 1.34
CA PRO A 492 1.69 -39.31 0.02
C PRO A 492 2.65 -40.41 -0.41
N ALA A 493 2.36 -41.06 -1.53
CA ALA A 493 3.35 -41.88 -2.22
C ALA A 493 4.47 -40.93 -2.67
N GLU A 494 5.69 -41.17 -2.15
CA GLU A 494 6.89 -40.59 -2.71
C GLU A 494 7.08 -41.17 -4.13
N GLY A 495 7.20 -40.28 -5.11
CA GLY A 495 7.64 -40.63 -6.45
C GLY A 495 6.52 -40.90 -7.47
N GLU A 496 5.70 -39.90 -7.78
CA GLU A 496 5.12 -39.78 -9.11
C GLU A 496 5.25 -38.33 -9.59
N GLU A 497 6.02 -38.15 -10.67
CA GLU A 497 6.02 -36.95 -11.48
C GLU A 497 4.59 -36.69 -11.96
N THR A 498 3.99 -35.57 -11.54
CA THR A 498 2.76 -35.07 -12.17
C THR A 498 3.01 -34.88 -13.66
N PRO A 499 2.24 -35.53 -14.56
CA PRO A 499 2.37 -35.27 -15.98
C PRO A 499 1.98 -33.82 -16.26
N ALA A 500 2.92 -33.10 -16.87
CA ALA A 500 2.63 -31.87 -17.57
C ALA A 500 1.53 -32.10 -18.63
N ALA A 501 0.66 -31.11 -18.77
CA ALA A 501 -0.18 -30.88 -19.95
C ALA A 501 -1.20 -31.98 -20.31
N ALA A 502 -2.26 -32.11 -19.52
CA ALA A 502 -3.58 -32.36 -20.11
C ALA A 502 -4.15 -31.00 -20.55
N ALA A 503 -4.31 -30.82 -21.87
CA ALA A 503 -4.96 -29.65 -22.45
C ALA A 503 -6.34 -29.47 -21.79
N ALA A 504 -6.46 -28.45 -20.94
CA ALA A 504 -7.74 -28.03 -20.42
C ALA A 504 -8.63 -27.67 -21.63
N LYS A 505 -9.79 -28.31 -21.72
CA LYS A 505 -10.87 -27.87 -22.61
C LYS A 505 -11.03 -26.35 -22.46
N PRO A 506 -11.32 -25.59 -23.53
CA PRO A 506 -11.63 -24.17 -23.40
C PRO A 506 -12.69 -24.04 -22.31
N ALA A 507 -12.36 -23.35 -21.21
CA ALA A 507 -13.37 -23.03 -20.23
C ALA A 507 -14.44 -22.23 -20.98
N GLU A 508 -15.68 -22.71 -20.96
CA GLU A 508 -16.81 -21.88 -21.39
C GLU A 508 -16.65 -20.52 -20.71
N LYS A 509 -16.78 -19.43 -21.48
CA LYS A 509 -16.85 -18.08 -20.93
C LYS A 509 -18.01 -18.04 -19.94
N LYS A 510 -17.70 -18.24 -18.66
CA LYS A 510 -18.64 -18.01 -17.58
C LYS A 510 -18.57 -16.56 -17.22
N ASP A 511 -19.73 -15.91 -17.22
CA ASP A 511 -19.84 -14.55 -16.72
C ASP A 511 -19.36 -14.50 -15.26
N PRO A 512 -18.76 -13.37 -14.83
CA PRO A 512 -18.35 -13.19 -13.44
C PRO A 512 -19.49 -13.46 -12.46
N LEU A 513 -19.19 -14.03 -11.29
CA LEU A 513 -20.21 -14.37 -10.29
C LEU A 513 -21.04 -13.16 -9.85
N ASP A 514 -20.46 -11.96 -9.90
CA ASP A 514 -21.08 -10.69 -9.52
C ASP A 514 -22.14 -10.18 -10.51
N VAL A 515 -22.24 -10.79 -11.71
CA VAL A 515 -23.25 -10.45 -12.73
C VAL A 515 -24.23 -11.60 -13.00
N ASP A 516 -24.26 -12.62 -12.14
CA ASP A 516 -25.27 -13.68 -12.17
C ASP A 516 -26.68 -13.07 -12.14
N LYS A 517 -27.63 -13.67 -12.87
CA LYS A 517 -29.02 -13.18 -12.99
C LYS A 517 -29.76 -13.01 -11.64
N ASN A 518 -29.31 -13.70 -10.59
CA ASN A 518 -29.88 -13.62 -9.24
C ASN A 518 -29.20 -12.56 -8.37
N VAL A 519 -28.20 -11.86 -8.89
CA VAL A 519 -27.51 -10.76 -8.23
C VAL A 519 -28.09 -9.44 -8.73
N GLN A 520 -28.68 -8.67 -7.82
CA GLN A 520 -29.08 -7.30 -8.11
C GLN A 520 -27.90 -6.37 -7.82
N ARG A 521 -27.40 -5.71 -8.86
CA ARG A 521 -26.39 -4.65 -8.79
C ARG A 521 -27.07 -3.29 -8.72
N VAL A 522 -26.67 -2.47 -7.74
CA VAL A 522 -27.13 -1.10 -7.55
C VAL A 522 -25.93 -0.17 -7.51
N GLU A 523 -25.85 0.72 -8.49
CA GLU A 523 -24.81 1.75 -8.53
C GLU A 523 -25.24 2.95 -7.67
N VAL A 524 -24.49 3.24 -6.60
CA VAL A 524 -24.78 4.37 -5.72
C VAL A 524 -24.08 5.61 -6.29
N ALA A 525 -24.84 6.45 -6.99
CA ALA A 525 -24.35 7.68 -7.57
C ALA A 525 -24.62 8.87 -6.63
N ILE A 526 -23.61 9.24 -5.83
CA ILE A 526 -23.61 10.48 -5.04
C ILE A 526 -22.59 11.42 -5.66
N GLU A 527 -23.08 12.59 -6.07
CA GLU A 527 -22.26 13.65 -6.66
C GLU A 527 -22.27 14.87 -5.73
N ILE A 528 -21.08 15.38 -5.44
CA ILE A 528 -20.85 16.57 -4.62
C ILE A 528 -20.10 17.60 -5.45
N PRO A 529 -20.42 18.90 -5.37
CA PRO A 529 -19.63 19.93 -6.05
C PRO A 529 -18.15 19.81 -5.71
N ARG A 530 -17.29 19.87 -6.74
CA ARG A 530 -15.83 19.90 -6.57
C ARG A 530 -15.41 21.27 -6.07
N ALA A 531 -14.42 21.31 -5.18
CA ALA A 531 -13.74 22.55 -4.83
C ALA A 531 -13.02 23.10 -6.08
N SER A 532 -13.47 24.26 -6.54
CA SER A 532 -12.85 24.99 -7.64
C SER A 532 -12.70 26.45 -7.21
N PRO A 533 -11.47 26.97 -7.10
CA PRO A 533 -11.28 28.39 -6.84
C PRO A 533 -11.87 29.23 -7.97
N LYS A 534 -12.23 30.47 -7.63
CA LYS A 534 -12.76 31.47 -8.57
C LYS A 534 -11.92 32.73 -8.56
N GLY A 535 -11.73 33.30 -9.74
CA GLY A 535 -11.01 34.57 -9.93
C GLY A 535 -9.65 34.38 -10.58
N THR A 536 -8.86 35.46 -10.65
CA THR A 536 -7.55 35.45 -11.32
C THR A 536 -6.45 35.90 -10.38
N ILE A 537 -5.32 35.19 -10.39
CA ILE A 537 -4.09 35.52 -9.67
C ILE A 537 -2.91 35.59 -10.65
N VAL A 538 -2.00 36.54 -10.42
CA VAL A 538 -0.75 36.72 -11.16
C VAL A 538 0.43 36.58 -10.21
N LEU A 539 1.28 35.59 -10.45
CA LEU A 539 2.58 35.46 -9.79
C LEU A 539 3.61 36.20 -10.64
N ARG A 540 4.16 37.31 -10.14
CA ARG A 540 4.90 38.29 -10.96
C ARG A 540 6.42 38.26 -10.75
N GLY A 541 7.17 38.22 -11.85
CA GLY A 541 8.60 38.47 -11.89
C GLY A 541 9.52 37.38 -11.33
N ALA A 542 9.06 36.13 -11.24
CA ALA A 542 9.83 35.00 -10.73
C ALA A 542 10.84 34.43 -11.75
N THR A 543 11.74 33.56 -11.30
CA THR A 543 12.46 32.64 -12.20
C THR A 543 11.68 31.33 -12.29
N ILE A 544 11.14 31.02 -13.46
CA ILE A 544 10.25 29.88 -13.66
C ILE A 544 10.99 28.74 -14.35
N ILE A 545 11.01 27.56 -13.72
CA ILE A 545 11.53 26.31 -14.27
C ILE A 545 10.31 25.50 -14.71
N THR A 546 9.99 25.49 -16.01
CA THR A 546 8.67 25.03 -16.48
C THR A 546 8.54 23.50 -16.50
N SER A 547 9.67 22.77 -16.50
CA SER A 547 9.75 21.32 -16.77
C SER A 547 9.22 20.92 -18.16
N LYS A 548 9.02 21.89 -19.06
CA LYS A 548 8.83 21.67 -20.50
C LYS A 548 10.20 21.62 -21.18
N GLY A 549 10.80 20.43 -21.20
CA GLY A 549 12.20 20.29 -21.57
C GLY A 549 13.10 21.12 -20.64
N ASP A 550 14.05 21.86 -21.20
CA ASP A 550 15.00 22.67 -20.41
C ASP A 550 14.58 24.14 -20.19
N GLU A 551 13.35 24.51 -20.59
CA GLU A 551 12.88 25.89 -20.58
C GLU A 551 12.94 26.54 -19.18
N LEU A 552 13.52 27.75 -19.17
CA LEU A 552 13.72 28.59 -18.00
C LEU A 552 13.31 30.03 -18.34
N ILE A 553 12.33 30.59 -17.63
CA ILE A 553 11.85 31.95 -17.86
C ILE A 553 12.27 32.83 -16.69
N GLN A 554 13.32 33.63 -16.89
CA GLN A 554 13.72 34.67 -15.94
C GLN A 554 12.75 35.87 -16.00
N HIS A 555 12.47 36.49 -14.85
CA HIS A 555 11.52 37.61 -14.71
C HIS A 555 10.16 37.30 -15.34
N GLY A 556 9.72 36.05 -15.19
CA GLY A 556 8.48 35.54 -15.74
C GLY A 556 7.28 35.83 -14.85
N ASP A 557 6.12 35.94 -15.49
CA ASP A 557 4.81 36.03 -14.89
C ASP A 557 4.03 34.74 -15.19
N ILE A 558 3.23 34.28 -14.22
CA ILE A 558 2.23 33.21 -14.40
C ILE A 558 0.87 33.80 -14.09
N VAL A 559 -0.08 33.68 -15.02
CA VAL A 559 -1.48 34.03 -14.81
C VAL A 559 -2.28 32.75 -14.63
N VAL A 560 -3.00 32.67 -13.52
CA VAL A 560 -3.90 31.57 -13.20
C VAL A 560 -5.31 32.14 -13.09
N THR A 561 -6.26 31.54 -13.81
CA THR A 561 -7.69 31.86 -13.71
C THR A 561 -8.42 30.59 -13.29
N ASP A 562 -9.23 30.73 -12.24
CA ASP A 562 -9.84 29.62 -11.51
C ASP A 562 -8.77 28.58 -11.14
N ASN A 563 -8.81 27.38 -11.73
CA ASN A 563 -7.88 26.30 -11.43
C ASN A 563 -6.82 26.05 -12.53
N ARG A 564 -6.72 26.89 -13.55
CA ARG A 564 -5.81 26.67 -14.70
C ARG A 564 -4.85 27.81 -14.95
N ILE A 565 -3.65 27.45 -15.40
CA ILE A 565 -2.67 28.39 -15.94
C ILE A 565 -3.20 28.87 -17.29
N THR A 566 -3.50 30.16 -17.41
CA THR A 566 -4.02 30.74 -18.66
C THR A 566 -2.92 31.33 -19.52
N SER A 567 -1.86 31.88 -18.90
CA SER A 567 -0.69 32.36 -19.62
C SER A 567 0.57 32.33 -18.76
N ILE A 568 1.71 32.18 -19.43
CA ILE A 568 3.04 32.12 -18.82
C ILE A 568 4.03 32.79 -19.77
N GLY A 569 4.92 33.64 -19.27
CA GLY A 569 5.82 34.43 -20.12
C GLY A 569 6.36 35.66 -19.43
N ARG A 570 6.90 36.63 -20.18
CA ARG A 570 7.45 37.88 -19.62
C ARG A 570 6.52 39.05 -19.90
N GLY A 571 6.43 39.98 -18.94
CA GLY A 571 5.70 41.24 -19.11
C GLY A 571 4.23 41.03 -19.44
N LEU A 572 3.59 40.03 -18.82
CA LEU A 572 2.20 39.71 -19.11
C LEU A 572 1.29 40.82 -18.57
N LYS A 573 0.28 41.20 -19.35
CA LYS A 573 -0.73 42.17 -18.91
C LYS A 573 -1.49 41.59 -17.73
N THR A 574 -1.62 42.35 -16.64
CA THR A 574 -2.47 41.96 -15.51
C THR A 574 -3.93 42.05 -15.92
N PRO A 575 -4.69 40.94 -15.90
CA PRO A 575 -6.13 40.99 -16.13
C PRO A 575 -6.82 41.86 -15.08
N ALA A 576 -7.90 42.55 -15.46
CA ALA A 576 -8.64 43.39 -14.53
C ALA A 576 -9.18 42.58 -13.34
N GLY A 577 -9.03 43.11 -12.12
CA GLY A 577 -9.46 42.44 -10.89
C GLY A 577 -8.56 41.27 -10.43
N ALA A 578 -7.45 41.00 -11.12
CA ALA A 578 -6.53 39.94 -10.72
C ALA A 578 -5.75 40.29 -9.45
N ARG A 579 -5.61 39.33 -8.54
CA ARG A 579 -4.70 39.43 -7.40
C ARG A 579 -3.26 39.31 -7.89
N VAL A 580 -2.40 40.27 -7.57
CA VAL A 580 -0.97 40.18 -7.91
C VAL A 580 -0.17 39.79 -6.68
N ILE A 581 0.64 38.73 -6.79
CA ILE A 581 1.64 38.34 -5.82
C ILE A 581 3.02 38.63 -6.43
N ASP A 582 3.82 39.45 -5.74
CA ASP A 582 5.19 39.70 -6.12
C ASP A 582 6.06 38.46 -5.81
N ALA A 583 6.62 37.87 -6.85
CA ALA A 583 7.47 36.69 -6.77
C ALA A 583 8.90 37.00 -7.28
N ARG A 584 9.29 38.28 -7.35
CA ARG A 584 10.67 38.67 -7.67
C ARG A 584 11.65 38.07 -6.68
N GLY A 585 12.75 37.55 -7.21
CA GLY A 585 13.76 36.83 -6.42
C GLY A 585 13.34 35.43 -5.96
N LYS A 586 12.14 34.95 -6.33
CA LYS A 586 11.67 33.59 -6.07
C LYS A 586 11.82 32.69 -7.29
N PHE A 587 11.74 31.38 -7.05
CA PHE A 587 11.79 30.35 -8.08
C PHE A 587 10.47 29.61 -8.12
N ILE A 588 9.95 29.29 -9.30
CA ILE A 588 8.71 28.54 -9.45
C ILE A 588 8.97 27.25 -10.22
N VAL A 589 8.54 26.12 -9.67
CA VAL A 589 8.56 24.78 -10.27
C VAL A 589 7.13 24.24 -10.34
N PRO A 590 6.82 23.24 -11.19
CA PRO A 590 5.57 22.49 -11.08
C PRO A 590 5.42 21.86 -9.70
N GLY A 591 4.18 21.60 -9.31
CA GLY A 591 3.88 20.80 -8.12
C GLY A 591 4.58 19.44 -8.19
N PHE A 592 5.17 19.00 -7.08
CA PHE A 592 5.86 17.71 -7.06
C PHE A 592 4.85 16.56 -7.12
N VAL A 593 5.27 15.47 -7.77
CA VAL A 593 4.48 14.26 -8.00
C VAL A 593 5.17 13.08 -7.34
N ASP A 594 4.54 12.51 -6.31
CA ASP A 594 5.01 11.29 -5.66
C ASP A 594 4.50 10.05 -6.39
N THR A 595 5.40 9.29 -7.03
CA THR A 595 5.00 8.11 -7.81
C THR A 595 4.82 6.86 -6.96
N HIS A 596 5.25 6.90 -5.68
CA HIS A 596 5.16 5.77 -4.77
C HIS A 596 5.07 6.26 -3.33
N ALA A 597 3.83 6.39 -2.84
CA ALA A 597 3.56 6.74 -1.46
C ALA A 597 2.90 5.58 -0.70
N HIS A 598 3.05 5.62 0.62
CA HIS A 598 2.15 5.01 1.59
C HIS A 598 1.85 6.05 2.66
N TRP A 599 0.61 6.53 2.68
CA TRP A 599 0.22 7.54 3.65
C TRP A 599 -0.14 6.90 4.98
N GLU A 600 0.58 7.27 6.04
CA GLU A 600 0.56 6.53 7.31
C GLU A 600 -0.78 6.58 8.03
N PHE A 601 -1.62 7.60 7.76
CA PHE A 601 -2.88 7.79 8.46
C PHE A 601 -4.00 6.86 7.96
N ARG A 602 -3.96 5.60 8.40
CA ARG A 602 -4.91 4.54 8.03
C ARG A 602 -5.74 4.18 9.26
N THR A 603 -7.05 4.29 9.16
CA THR A 603 -7.97 3.93 10.25
C THR A 603 -8.60 2.56 10.05
N HIS A 604 -8.79 2.11 8.80
CA HIS A 604 -9.52 0.86 8.48
C HIS A 604 -10.93 0.79 9.12
N ASP A 605 -11.48 1.94 9.48
CA ASP A 605 -12.65 2.07 10.35
C ASP A 605 -13.23 3.51 10.28
N VAL A 606 -13.75 4.04 11.39
CA VAL A 606 -14.24 5.42 11.51
C VAL A 606 -13.14 6.43 11.12
N LEU A 607 -13.43 7.21 10.08
CA LEU A 607 -12.51 8.19 9.51
C LEU A 607 -12.41 9.44 10.39
N GLU A 608 -11.23 10.03 10.41
CA GLU A 608 -11.05 11.41 10.85
C GLU A 608 -11.04 12.32 9.61
N PRO A 609 -11.92 13.34 9.49
CA PRO A 609 -12.11 14.07 8.23
C PRO A 609 -10.84 14.71 7.67
N GLN A 610 -9.90 15.14 8.53
CA GLN A 610 -8.68 15.81 8.13
C GLN A 610 -7.48 14.86 8.28
N ASN A 611 -6.93 14.39 7.17
CA ASN A 611 -5.78 13.47 7.17
C ASN A 611 -4.45 14.25 7.23
N TRP A 612 -3.74 14.14 8.35
CA TRP A 612 -2.50 14.89 8.59
C TRP A 612 -1.36 14.54 7.63
N SER A 613 -1.29 13.28 7.16
CA SER A 613 -0.24 12.84 6.24
C SER A 613 -0.38 13.48 4.84
N LEU A 614 -1.60 13.69 4.36
CA LEU A 614 -1.86 14.40 3.10
C LEU A 614 -1.54 15.91 3.19
N ILE A 615 -1.72 16.49 4.38
CA ILE A 615 -1.39 17.89 4.68
C ILE A 615 0.12 18.08 4.73
N ALA A 616 0.82 17.20 5.45
CA ALA A 616 2.27 17.24 5.56
C ALA A 616 2.89 17.21 4.15
N ASN A 617 2.51 16.26 3.29
CA ASN A 617 3.02 16.21 1.93
C ASN A 617 2.74 17.49 1.12
N LEU A 618 1.53 18.06 1.23
CA LEU A 618 1.20 19.32 0.55
C LEU A 618 2.06 20.49 1.04
N ALA A 619 2.30 20.61 2.34
CA ALA A 619 3.14 21.67 2.91
C ALA A 619 4.57 21.64 2.36
N TYR A 620 5.06 20.44 2.04
CA TYR A 620 6.37 20.20 1.42
C TYR A 620 6.35 20.29 -0.12
N GLY A 621 5.24 20.75 -0.72
CA GLY A 621 5.16 21.03 -2.16
C GLY A 621 4.75 19.84 -3.03
N VAL A 622 4.43 18.69 -2.44
CA VAL A 622 3.86 17.55 -3.16
C VAL A 622 2.37 17.84 -3.40
N THR A 623 1.98 18.10 -4.64
CA THR A 623 0.60 18.48 -4.99
C THR A 623 -0.20 17.29 -5.50
N ALA A 624 0.46 16.21 -5.89
CA ALA A 624 -0.16 14.95 -6.28
C ALA A 624 0.71 13.75 -5.86
N GLY A 625 0.08 12.63 -5.51
CA GLY A 625 0.79 11.40 -5.25
C GLY A 625 -0.04 10.17 -5.57
N LEU A 626 0.64 9.05 -5.83
CA LEU A 626 0.04 7.73 -6.03
C LEU A 626 0.35 6.83 -4.83
N ASP A 627 -0.66 6.54 -4.02
CA ASP A 627 -0.54 5.46 -3.03
C ASP A 627 -0.67 4.11 -3.74
N VAL A 628 0.44 3.39 -3.76
CA VAL A 628 0.56 2.14 -4.51
C VAL A 628 0.14 0.93 -3.69
N GLN A 629 -0.21 1.07 -2.42
CA GLN A 629 -0.91 0.04 -1.66
C GLN A 629 -1.47 0.60 -0.36
N THR A 630 -2.73 0.97 -0.40
CA THR A 630 -3.43 1.54 0.75
C THR A 630 -3.73 0.48 1.81
N SER A 631 -3.77 -0.81 1.44
CA SER A 631 -4.25 -1.97 2.23
C SER A 631 -5.71 -1.90 2.66
N THR A 632 -6.30 -0.70 2.66
CA THR A 632 -7.70 -0.40 2.97
C THR A 632 -8.30 0.46 1.86
N ASN A 633 -9.61 0.65 1.88
CA ASN A 633 -10.31 1.47 0.88
C ASN A 633 -10.53 2.93 1.33
N ASP A 634 -10.17 3.28 2.57
CA ASP A 634 -10.50 4.56 3.21
C ASP A 634 -9.95 5.77 2.45
N TYR A 635 -8.80 5.60 1.80
CA TYR A 635 -8.18 6.67 1.03
C TYR A 635 -9.02 7.12 -0.17
N PHE A 636 -9.93 6.30 -0.69
CA PHE A 636 -10.90 6.77 -1.68
C PHE A 636 -11.80 7.87 -1.10
N ALA A 637 -12.22 7.72 0.15
CA ALA A 637 -12.98 8.76 0.84
C ALA A 637 -12.11 10.01 1.12
N TYR A 638 -10.83 9.83 1.49
CA TYR A 638 -9.90 10.96 1.66
C TYR A 638 -9.63 11.72 0.36
N GLN A 639 -9.49 11.03 -0.76
CA GLN A 639 -9.39 11.64 -2.08
C GLN A 639 -10.62 12.50 -2.36
N ASP A 640 -11.81 11.95 -2.14
CA ASP A 640 -13.05 12.68 -2.37
C ASP A 640 -13.18 13.89 -1.42
N LEU A 641 -12.83 13.75 -0.13
CA LEU A 641 -12.82 14.87 0.85
C LEU A 641 -11.89 16.01 0.42
N VAL A 642 -10.72 15.69 -0.14
CA VAL A 642 -9.79 16.69 -0.66
C VAL A 642 -10.29 17.35 -1.94
N GLU A 643 -10.95 16.59 -2.82
CA GLU A 643 -11.47 17.12 -4.08
C GLU A 643 -12.78 17.93 -3.90
N THR A 644 -13.58 17.66 -2.87
CA THR A 644 -14.75 18.48 -2.49
C THR A 644 -14.36 19.72 -1.68
N GLY A 645 -13.10 19.79 -1.20
CA GLY A 645 -12.59 20.89 -0.37
C GLY A 645 -12.94 20.77 1.11
N GLN A 646 -13.57 19.68 1.53
CA GLN A 646 -13.87 19.35 2.94
C GLN A 646 -12.60 19.06 3.75
N SER A 647 -11.51 18.66 3.08
CA SER A 647 -10.18 18.45 3.68
C SER A 647 -9.11 19.17 2.86
N ILE A 648 -8.06 19.65 3.52
CA ILE A 648 -6.85 20.14 2.86
C ILE A 648 -5.89 18.97 2.60
N GLY A 649 -5.22 18.97 1.45
CA GLY A 649 -4.23 17.95 1.10
C GLY A 649 -3.89 17.93 -0.39
N GLN A 650 -2.87 17.15 -0.73
CA GLN A 650 -2.49 16.85 -2.12
C GLN A 650 -3.56 16.03 -2.85
N ARG A 651 -3.50 15.97 -4.18
CA ARG A 651 -4.31 15.03 -4.97
C ARG A 651 -3.88 13.61 -4.65
N ALA A 652 -4.73 12.91 -3.91
CA ALA A 652 -4.46 11.56 -3.44
C ALA A 652 -4.93 10.54 -4.49
N PHE A 653 -4.13 10.25 -5.51
CA PHE A 653 -4.39 9.10 -6.37
C PHE A 653 -3.99 7.80 -5.65
N MET A 654 -4.60 6.69 -6.02
CA MET A 654 -4.26 5.39 -5.44
C MET A 654 -4.59 4.23 -6.36
N THR A 655 -3.94 3.11 -6.10
CA THR A 655 -4.23 1.82 -6.73
C THR A 655 -5.36 1.06 -6.03
N GLY A 656 -5.69 1.42 -4.78
CA GLY A 656 -6.52 0.61 -3.89
C GLY A 656 -5.76 -0.59 -3.33
N PRO A 657 -6.45 -1.62 -2.78
CA PRO A 657 -5.81 -2.81 -2.28
C PRO A 657 -4.97 -3.52 -3.36
N GLY A 658 -3.75 -3.92 -3.05
CA GLY A 658 -2.85 -4.60 -4.00
C GLY A 658 -3.37 -5.94 -4.54
N VAL A 659 -2.83 -6.36 -5.68
CA VAL A 659 -3.03 -7.69 -6.28
C VAL A 659 -1.88 -8.60 -5.84
N PHE A 660 -2.17 -9.61 -5.04
CA PHE A 660 -1.18 -10.46 -4.37
C PHE A 660 -1.05 -11.84 -5.00
N SER A 661 0.07 -12.51 -4.76
CA SER A 661 0.26 -13.94 -5.08
C SER A 661 -0.85 -14.84 -4.52
N SER A 662 -1.44 -14.46 -3.39
CA SER A 662 -2.53 -15.21 -2.74
C SER A 662 -3.89 -15.10 -3.42
N ASN A 663 -4.07 -14.18 -4.37
CA ASN A 663 -5.24 -14.21 -5.23
C ASN A 663 -5.29 -15.49 -6.08
N ASP A 664 -4.12 -16.09 -6.36
CA ASP A 664 -3.97 -17.41 -6.98
C ASP A 664 -4.84 -17.61 -8.22
N PHE A 665 -4.70 -16.71 -9.21
CA PHE A 665 -5.50 -16.74 -10.43
C PHE A 665 -5.28 -18.05 -11.21
N GLN A 666 -6.36 -18.75 -11.53
CA GLN A 666 -6.31 -20.02 -12.27
C GLN A 666 -6.55 -19.87 -13.77
N SER A 667 -7.03 -18.70 -14.23
CA SER A 667 -7.26 -18.41 -15.65
C SER A 667 -7.16 -16.90 -15.95
N TYR A 668 -7.13 -16.57 -17.24
CA TYR A 668 -7.22 -15.19 -17.71
C TYR A 668 -8.55 -14.54 -17.29
N GLU A 669 -9.66 -15.25 -17.48
CA GLU A 669 -11.02 -14.76 -17.18
C GLU A 669 -11.17 -14.41 -15.70
N ALA A 670 -10.61 -15.24 -14.81
CA ALA A 670 -10.60 -14.95 -13.37
C ALA A 670 -9.76 -13.71 -13.04
N THR A 671 -8.65 -13.51 -13.76
CA THR A 671 -7.80 -12.31 -13.60
C THR A 671 -8.53 -11.06 -14.08
N LEU A 672 -9.11 -11.11 -15.28
CA LEU A 672 -9.89 -10.03 -15.86
C LEU A 672 -11.09 -9.66 -14.98
N ALA A 673 -11.85 -10.66 -14.52
CA ALA A 673 -12.97 -10.45 -13.60
C ALA A 673 -12.51 -9.72 -12.33
N TYR A 674 -11.45 -10.19 -11.67
CA TYR A 674 -10.93 -9.53 -10.47
C TYR A 674 -10.50 -8.08 -10.75
N LEU A 675 -9.79 -7.82 -11.85
CA LEU A 675 -9.29 -6.48 -12.15
C LEU A 675 -10.39 -5.47 -12.51
N LYS A 676 -11.60 -5.91 -12.89
CA LYS A 676 -12.74 -5.02 -13.11
C LYS A 676 -13.09 -4.20 -11.86
N ARG A 677 -12.78 -4.67 -10.64
CA ARG A 677 -12.96 -3.88 -9.41
C ARG A 677 -12.28 -2.52 -9.47
N TYR A 678 -11.07 -2.46 -10.01
CA TYR A 678 -10.27 -1.26 -10.07
C TYR A 678 -10.85 -0.25 -11.07
N LYS A 679 -11.22 -0.73 -12.25
CA LYS A 679 -11.74 0.12 -13.34
C LYS A 679 -13.18 0.55 -13.11
N GLU A 680 -14.07 -0.40 -12.80
CA GLU A 680 -15.52 -0.18 -12.78
C GLU A 680 -16.02 0.35 -11.44
N HIS A 681 -15.44 -0.11 -10.33
CA HIS A 681 -15.99 0.14 -9.00
C HIS A 681 -15.18 1.17 -8.20
N TYR A 682 -13.86 1.08 -8.21
CA TYR A 682 -12.97 2.08 -7.60
C TYR A 682 -12.65 3.27 -8.51
N ARG A 683 -12.78 3.07 -9.84
CA ARG A 683 -12.44 4.06 -10.87
C ARG A 683 -11.01 4.57 -10.71
N THR A 684 -10.08 3.64 -10.59
CA THR A 684 -8.62 3.85 -10.56
C THR A 684 -8.02 3.68 -11.95
N THR A 685 -6.85 4.26 -12.16
CA THR A 685 -6.06 4.17 -13.39
C THR A 685 -4.87 3.23 -13.24
N ASN A 686 -4.43 2.99 -12.01
CA ASN A 686 -3.25 2.19 -11.69
C ASN A 686 -3.65 1.02 -10.80
N ILE A 687 -2.89 -0.08 -10.89
CA ILE A 687 -2.97 -1.19 -9.94
C ILE A 687 -1.56 -1.53 -9.45
N LYS A 688 -1.45 -2.13 -8.26
CA LYS A 688 -0.19 -2.65 -7.75
C LYS A 688 -0.16 -4.16 -7.74
N SER A 689 0.89 -4.74 -8.30
CA SER A 689 1.14 -6.19 -8.34
C SER A 689 2.23 -6.59 -7.34
N TYR A 690 1.85 -7.34 -6.31
CA TYR A 690 2.73 -7.95 -5.32
C TYR A 690 3.10 -9.38 -5.73
N MET A 691 4.00 -9.48 -6.71
CA MET A 691 4.57 -10.75 -7.19
C MET A 691 3.50 -11.81 -7.49
N VAL A 692 2.52 -11.47 -8.34
CA VAL A 692 1.39 -12.34 -8.66
C VAL A 692 1.88 -13.65 -9.28
N GLY A 693 1.94 -14.69 -8.45
CA GLY A 693 2.20 -16.08 -8.84
C GLY A 693 3.35 -16.27 -9.85
N ASN A 694 3.16 -17.23 -10.74
CA ASN A 694 4.12 -17.53 -11.81
C ASN A 694 4.03 -16.53 -12.98
N ARG A 695 4.94 -16.65 -13.94
CA ARG A 695 5.03 -15.72 -15.08
C ARG A 695 3.75 -15.66 -15.92
N LYS A 696 3.06 -16.79 -16.10
CA LYS A 696 1.80 -16.85 -16.86
C LYS A 696 0.70 -16.02 -16.19
N GLN A 697 0.59 -16.10 -14.86
CA GLN A 697 -0.35 -15.30 -14.08
C GLN A 697 -0.03 -13.80 -14.17
N ARG A 698 1.25 -13.41 -14.13
CA ARG A 698 1.64 -12.00 -14.36
C ARG A 698 1.29 -11.52 -15.76
N GLN A 699 1.49 -12.34 -16.78
CA GLN A 699 1.10 -12.00 -18.16
C GLN A 699 -0.42 -11.83 -18.31
N TRP A 700 -1.23 -12.60 -17.59
CA TRP A 700 -2.68 -12.36 -17.53
C TRP A 700 -3.01 -11.01 -16.90
N VAL A 701 -2.30 -10.59 -15.85
CA VAL A 701 -2.47 -9.25 -15.26
C VAL A 701 -2.15 -8.16 -16.27
N VAL A 702 -1.07 -8.28 -17.04
CA VAL A 702 -0.71 -7.33 -18.11
C VAL A 702 -1.79 -7.29 -19.19
N GLN A 703 -2.25 -8.45 -19.67
CA GLN A 703 -3.28 -8.54 -20.71
C GLN A 703 -4.61 -7.92 -20.26
N ALA A 704 -5.06 -8.27 -19.05
CA ALA A 704 -6.30 -7.72 -18.50
C ALA A 704 -6.17 -6.22 -18.20
N SER A 705 -4.99 -5.75 -17.75
CA SER A 705 -4.72 -4.32 -17.56
C SER A 705 -4.80 -3.56 -18.87
N LYS A 706 -4.28 -4.12 -19.97
CA LYS A 706 -4.43 -3.55 -21.31
C LYS A 706 -5.90 -3.44 -21.72
N GLU A 707 -6.68 -4.50 -21.51
CA GLU A 707 -8.11 -4.54 -21.86
C GLU A 707 -8.92 -3.49 -21.08
N LEU A 708 -8.59 -3.28 -19.80
CA LEU A 708 -9.29 -2.34 -18.92
C LEU A 708 -8.74 -0.90 -18.98
N GLY A 709 -7.62 -0.68 -19.68
CA GLY A 709 -6.87 0.56 -19.62
C GLY A 709 -6.48 0.88 -18.18
N LEU A 710 -5.68 -0.01 -17.58
CA LEU A 710 -5.06 0.10 -16.26
C LEU A 710 -3.53 0.05 -16.42
N MET A 711 -2.81 0.77 -15.56
CA MET A 711 -1.34 0.82 -15.54
C MET A 711 -0.80 0.02 -14.35
N PRO A 712 -0.34 -1.23 -14.55
CA PRO A 712 0.13 -2.08 -13.46
C PRO A 712 1.57 -1.73 -13.08
N THR A 713 1.78 -1.27 -11.85
CA THR A 713 3.11 -1.18 -11.25
C THR A 713 3.38 -2.37 -10.32
N THR A 714 4.63 -2.79 -10.19
CA THR A 714 5.02 -3.95 -9.39
C THR A 714 5.64 -3.53 -8.06
N GLU A 715 5.67 -4.43 -7.07
CA GLU A 715 6.47 -4.21 -5.85
C GLU A 715 7.98 -4.30 -6.10
N GLY A 716 8.45 -4.80 -7.24
CA GLY A 716 9.84 -5.23 -7.35
C GLY A 716 10.11 -6.49 -6.53
N GLY A 717 11.02 -7.33 -7.01
CA GLY A 717 11.16 -8.72 -6.57
C GLY A 717 12.21 -8.97 -5.48
N ARG A 718 13.02 -7.96 -5.13
CA ARG A 718 14.35 -8.16 -4.49
C ARG A 718 15.20 -9.18 -5.24
N ASP A 719 14.90 -9.38 -6.53
CA ASP A 719 15.50 -10.38 -7.40
C ASP A 719 15.54 -9.80 -8.81
N LEU A 720 16.75 -9.51 -9.29
CA LEU A 720 16.92 -8.85 -10.59
C LEU A 720 16.37 -9.70 -11.75
N LYS A 721 16.38 -11.04 -11.66
CA LYS A 721 15.82 -11.88 -12.74
C LYS A 721 14.32 -11.67 -12.86
N LEU A 722 13.61 -11.66 -11.74
CA LEU A 722 12.18 -11.34 -11.68
C LEU A 722 11.92 -9.92 -12.19
N ASP A 723 12.69 -8.94 -11.74
CA ASP A 723 12.52 -7.54 -12.13
C ASP A 723 12.75 -7.30 -13.62
N ILE A 724 13.71 -7.98 -14.23
CA ILE A 724 13.91 -7.99 -15.68
C ILE A 724 12.67 -8.58 -16.37
N THR A 725 12.07 -9.66 -15.85
CA THR A 725 10.84 -10.19 -16.44
C THR A 725 9.66 -9.24 -16.33
N HIS A 726 9.58 -8.37 -15.31
CA HIS A 726 8.53 -7.34 -15.24
C HIS A 726 8.59 -6.39 -16.43
N ALA A 727 9.80 -5.90 -16.78
CA ALA A 727 10.00 -5.05 -17.94
C ALA A 727 9.71 -5.80 -19.26
N ILE A 728 10.16 -7.05 -19.38
CA ILE A 728 9.92 -7.88 -20.58
C ILE A 728 8.43 -8.20 -20.75
N ASP A 729 7.72 -8.50 -19.66
CA ASP A 729 6.30 -8.88 -19.71
C ASP A 729 5.37 -7.70 -20.01
N GLY A 730 5.86 -6.45 -19.94
CA GLY A 730 5.09 -5.23 -20.23
C GLY A 730 4.39 -4.63 -19.01
N MET A 731 4.97 -4.78 -17.81
CA MET A 731 4.50 -4.02 -16.65
C MET A 731 4.81 -2.54 -16.84
N HIS A 732 3.88 -1.66 -16.45
CA HIS A 732 4.04 -0.21 -16.58
C HIS A 732 5.12 0.32 -15.64
N GLY A 733 5.18 -0.20 -14.41
CA GLY A 733 6.13 0.25 -13.39
C GLY A 733 6.85 -0.88 -12.65
N ASN A 734 8.08 -0.59 -12.26
CA ASN A 734 8.88 -1.38 -11.34
C ASN A 734 9.37 -0.49 -10.21
N GLU A 735 8.96 -0.82 -9.01
CA GLU A 735 9.18 -0.03 -7.80
C GLU A 735 10.32 -0.63 -6.97
N HIS A 736 10.90 0.20 -6.12
CA HIS A 736 12.13 -0.09 -5.38
C HIS A 736 13.35 -0.33 -6.27
N THR A 737 14.51 -0.49 -5.66
CA THR A 737 15.76 -0.61 -6.43
C THR A 737 15.94 -2.00 -7.01
N LEU A 738 16.41 -2.09 -8.24
CA LEU A 738 17.01 -3.33 -8.75
C LEU A 738 18.17 -3.72 -7.81
N PRO A 739 18.20 -4.94 -7.26
CA PRO A 739 19.04 -5.28 -6.10
C PRO A 739 20.53 -5.46 -6.44
N VAL A 740 20.96 -5.09 -7.65
CA VAL A 740 22.34 -5.24 -8.12
C VAL A 740 22.88 -3.92 -8.64
N PHE A 741 24.16 -3.67 -8.35
CA PHE A 741 24.83 -2.43 -8.75
C PHE A 741 26.28 -2.70 -9.19
N PRO A 742 26.79 -1.98 -10.20
CA PRO A 742 26.06 -1.05 -11.07
C PRO A 742 25.20 -1.79 -12.11
N LEU A 743 24.17 -1.12 -12.62
CA LEU A 743 23.51 -1.57 -13.85
C LEU A 743 24.36 -1.26 -15.08
N TYR A 744 24.42 -2.23 -16.00
CA TYR A 744 25.12 -2.14 -17.27
C TYR A 744 24.16 -1.86 -18.43
N LYS A 745 24.74 -1.63 -19.62
CA LYS A 745 24.07 -1.12 -20.81
C LYS A 745 22.84 -1.93 -21.22
N ASP A 746 22.88 -3.25 -21.10
CA ASP A 746 21.79 -4.16 -21.46
C ASP A 746 20.53 -3.92 -20.61
N VAL A 747 20.67 -3.88 -19.28
CA VAL A 747 19.55 -3.62 -18.37
C VAL A 747 19.08 -2.17 -18.49
N VAL A 748 20.00 -1.21 -18.60
CA VAL A 748 19.67 0.21 -18.81
C VAL A 748 18.87 0.41 -20.10
N GLU A 749 19.31 -0.16 -21.22
CA GLU A 749 18.58 -0.06 -22.49
C GLU A 749 17.25 -0.80 -22.45
N LEU A 750 17.13 -1.93 -21.73
CA LEU A 750 15.87 -2.65 -21.59
C LEU A 750 14.80 -1.73 -20.98
N PHE A 751 15.04 -1.20 -19.78
CA PHE A 751 14.10 -0.28 -19.12
C PHE A 751 13.84 0.99 -19.93
N ALA A 752 14.88 1.54 -20.58
CA ALA A 752 14.72 2.75 -21.38
C ALA A 752 13.89 2.54 -22.67
N LYS A 753 13.98 1.35 -23.28
CA LYS A 753 13.25 1.01 -24.51
C LYS A 753 11.85 0.47 -24.24
N THR A 754 11.64 -0.27 -23.15
CA THR A 754 10.29 -0.74 -22.78
C THR A 754 9.45 0.34 -22.12
N LYS A 755 10.06 1.47 -21.72
CA LYS A 755 9.41 2.55 -20.96
C LYS A 755 8.79 2.11 -19.64
N THR A 756 9.20 0.94 -19.14
CA THR A 756 8.87 0.52 -17.78
C THR A 756 9.42 1.55 -16.80
N ALA A 757 8.52 2.23 -16.10
CA ALA A 757 8.87 3.22 -15.10
C ALA A 757 9.71 2.59 -13.99
N TYR A 758 10.75 3.29 -13.56
CA TYR A 758 11.61 2.88 -12.47
C TYR A 758 11.56 3.90 -11.33
N THR A 759 10.89 3.55 -10.24
CA THR A 759 10.86 4.39 -9.02
C THR A 759 11.71 3.70 -7.96
N PRO A 760 12.95 4.16 -7.70
CA PRO A 760 13.89 3.42 -6.86
C PRO A 760 13.54 3.39 -5.37
N THR A 761 12.76 4.37 -4.86
CA THR A 761 12.44 4.54 -3.43
C THR A 761 13.66 4.28 -2.54
N LEU A 762 14.71 5.08 -2.73
CA LEU A 762 16.02 4.95 -2.08
C LEU A 762 15.89 4.90 -0.55
N LEU A 763 14.87 5.53 0.03
CA LEU A 763 14.56 5.45 1.45
C LEU A 763 14.38 4.01 1.96
N VAL A 764 13.99 3.07 1.09
CA VAL A 764 13.82 1.63 1.40
C VAL A 764 14.50 0.73 0.37
N ASN A 765 15.62 1.15 -0.20
CA ASN A 765 16.26 0.39 -1.26
C ASN A 765 16.57 -1.07 -0.87
N TYR A 766 16.66 -1.91 -1.89
CA TYR A 766 17.18 -3.27 -1.78
C TYR A 766 18.71 -3.27 -1.91
N GLY A 767 19.35 -4.34 -1.43
CA GLY A 767 20.77 -4.60 -1.67
C GLY A 767 21.75 -3.94 -0.69
N GLY A 768 21.30 -3.40 0.45
CA GLY A 768 22.18 -2.88 1.52
C GLY A 768 21.49 -1.90 2.46
N ILE A 769 22.28 -1.06 3.16
CA ILE A 769 21.76 -0.05 4.10
C ILE A 769 20.99 1.03 3.34
N ILE A 770 19.82 1.37 3.87
CA ILE A 770 18.83 2.25 3.23
C ILE A 770 19.12 3.75 3.41
N ALA A 771 18.60 4.59 2.51
CA ALA A 771 18.83 6.03 2.55
C ALA A 771 18.15 6.72 3.76
N GLU A 772 17.03 6.18 4.26
CA GLU A 772 16.35 6.69 5.45
C GLU A 772 17.33 6.82 6.64
N GLU A 773 18.11 5.77 6.88
CA GLU A 773 19.08 5.73 7.97
C GLU A 773 20.24 6.71 7.77
N TYR A 774 20.64 6.98 6.53
CA TYR A 774 21.64 8.00 6.24
C TYR A 774 21.16 9.38 6.68
N PHE A 775 19.92 9.75 6.33
CA PHE A 775 19.39 11.07 6.65
C PHE A 775 19.18 11.26 8.15
N TYR A 776 18.62 10.26 8.85
CA TYR A 776 18.53 10.33 10.31
C TYR A 776 19.89 10.37 11.01
N ALA A 777 20.90 9.65 10.49
CA ALA A 777 22.23 9.67 11.08
C ALA A 777 23.00 10.97 10.83
N THR A 778 22.56 11.81 9.89
CA THR A 778 23.32 13.00 9.44
C THR A 778 22.55 14.32 9.52
N THR A 779 21.27 14.29 9.89
CA THR A 779 20.39 15.46 9.95
C THR A 779 19.63 15.47 11.27
N GLU A 780 19.54 16.63 11.92
CA GLU A 780 18.60 16.82 13.03
C GLU A 780 17.19 17.01 12.46
N VAL A 781 16.29 16.09 12.78
CA VAL A 781 14.94 16.00 12.23
C VAL A 781 13.89 16.29 13.29
N HIS A 782 14.16 15.93 14.54
CA HIS A 782 13.20 16.05 15.64
C HIS A 782 12.84 17.51 15.90
N ASP A 783 13.80 18.42 15.81
CA ASP A 783 13.61 19.84 16.12
C ASP A 783 13.16 20.69 14.91
N ASP A 784 12.87 20.07 13.77
CA ASP A 784 12.38 20.78 12.59
C ASP A 784 11.00 21.41 12.87
N LYS A 785 10.90 22.73 12.73
CA LYS A 785 9.68 23.48 13.06
C LYS A 785 8.49 23.10 12.18
N LYS A 786 8.75 22.80 10.91
CA LYS A 786 7.71 22.49 9.93
C LYS A 786 7.19 21.08 10.15
N LEU A 787 8.06 20.10 10.43
CA LEU A 787 7.66 18.77 10.89
C LEU A 787 6.84 18.85 12.18
N ASN A 788 7.33 19.53 13.23
CA ASN A 788 6.59 19.67 14.50
C ASN A 788 5.21 20.31 14.34
N ARG A 789 5.00 21.12 13.29
CA ARG A 789 3.68 21.66 12.98
C ARG A 789 2.77 20.58 12.37
N PHE A 790 3.23 19.85 11.36
CA PHE A 790 2.35 18.97 10.57
C PHE A 790 2.31 17.52 11.06
N TYR A 791 3.17 17.14 12.00
CA TYR A 791 3.19 15.82 12.62
C TYR A 791 2.60 15.83 14.02
N PRO A 792 1.79 14.82 14.39
CA PRO A 792 1.56 14.49 15.78
C PRO A 792 2.89 14.24 16.51
N HIS A 793 3.07 14.87 17.68
CA HIS A 793 4.34 14.83 18.41
C HIS A 793 4.80 13.40 18.75
N ASN A 794 3.89 12.51 19.11
CA ASN A 794 4.25 11.13 19.46
C ASN A 794 4.74 10.32 18.25
N VAL A 795 4.22 10.58 17.05
CA VAL A 795 4.71 9.95 15.81
C VAL A 795 6.11 10.42 15.50
N LEU A 796 6.36 11.74 15.59
CA LEU A 796 7.69 12.28 15.34
C LEU A 796 8.70 11.78 16.38
N ASP A 797 8.31 11.70 17.66
CA ASP A 797 9.12 11.13 18.73
C ASP A 797 9.49 9.67 18.44
N ASP A 798 8.53 8.84 18.03
CA ASP A 798 8.75 7.42 17.71
C ASP A 798 9.69 7.24 16.50
N LEU A 799 9.60 8.11 15.50
CA LEU A 799 10.45 8.07 14.31
C LEU A 799 11.88 8.56 14.58
N THR A 800 12.06 9.56 15.46
CA THR A 800 13.33 10.30 15.56
C THR A 800 14.14 9.98 16.82
N ARG A 801 13.49 9.62 17.94
CA ARG A 801 14.20 9.44 19.22
C ARG A 801 14.74 8.03 19.38
N ARG A 802 15.93 7.93 20.02
CA ARG A 802 16.58 6.66 20.39
C ARG A 802 16.81 5.69 19.22
N ARG A 803 17.02 6.20 18.00
CA ARG A 803 17.41 5.38 16.85
C ARG A 803 18.73 4.66 17.11
N ARG A 804 18.82 3.39 16.67
CA ARG A 804 19.97 2.51 16.91
C ARG A 804 20.70 2.17 15.60
N VAL A 805 21.10 3.18 14.85
CA VAL A 805 21.82 2.99 13.59
C VAL A 805 23.04 3.90 13.51
N TRP A 806 24.22 3.28 13.39
CA TRP A 806 25.46 3.93 12.98
C TRP A 806 26.09 3.04 11.91
N ALA A 807 26.44 3.64 10.78
CA ALA A 807 27.12 2.98 9.67
C ALA A 807 28.15 3.95 9.07
N ARG A 808 29.18 3.43 8.43
CA ARG A 808 30.15 4.26 7.71
C ARG A 808 29.52 4.81 6.42
N LYS A 809 29.98 5.97 5.97
CA LYS A 809 29.42 6.63 4.76
C LYS A 809 29.48 5.74 3.51
N ASP A 810 30.51 4.90 3.38
CA ASP A 810 30.70 4.00 2.25
C ASP A 810 29.85 2.72 2.30
N GLU A 811 29.15 2.45 3.42
CA GLU A 811 28.25 1.30 3.59
C GLU A 811 26.82 1.59 3.08
N PHE A 812 26.49 2.86 2.83
CA PHE A 812 25.19 3.27 2.30
C PHE A 812 25.10 3.08 0.78
N VAL A 813 24.52 1.96 0.36
CA VAL A 813 24.51 1.54 -1.06
C VAL A 813 23.50 2.29 -1.93
N PHE A 814 22.58 3.05 -1.35
CA PHE A 814 21.54 3.77 -2.09
C PHE A 814 22.13 4.72 -3.15
N ILE A 815 23.34 5.23 -2.93
CA ILE A 815 24.05 6.08 -3.91
C ILE A 815 24.29 5.31 -5.22
N LEU A 816 24.66 4.03 -5.15
CA LEU A 816 24.88 3.18 -6.33
C LEU A 816 23.56 2.85 -7.06
N ALA A 817 22.46 2.77 -6.32
CA ALA A 817 21.12 2.65 -6.89
C ALA A 817 20.70 3.93 -7.61
N ALA A 818 20.95 5.09 -6.99
CA ALA A 818 20.71 6.40 -7.59
C ALA A 818 21.53 6.62 -8.88
N GLU A 819 22.80 6.19 -8.91
CA GLU A 819 23.62 6.18 -10.14
C GLU A 819 22.98 5.33 -11.25
N SER A 820 22.34 4.23 -10.88
CA SER A 820 21.66 3.33 -11.81
C SER A 820 20.37 3.96 -12.35
N ALA A 821 19.60 4.66 -11.51
CA ALA A 821 18.47 5.48 -11.93
C ALA A 821 18.90 6.58 -12.91
N ALA A 822 20.01 7.28 -12.62
CA ALA A 822 20.56 8.31 -13.51
C ALA A 822 20.88 7.76 -14.91
N LYS A 823 21.48 6.56 -14.99
CA LYS A 823 21.77 5.89 -16.27
C LYS A 823 20.49 5.57 -17.06
N ILE A 824 19.45 5.09 -16.38
CA ILE A 824 18.14 4.80 -17.01
C ILE A 824 17.52 6.07 -17.57
N GLN A 825 17.42 7.15 -16.77
CA GLN A 825 16.84 8.40 -17.23
C GLN A 825 17.60 8.99 -18.42
N ARG A 826 18.95 9.00 -18.37
CA ARG A 826 19.82 9.48 -19.45
C ARG A 826 19.75 8.66 -20.73
N ALA A 827 19.43 7.37 -20.62
CA ALA A 827 19.14 6.51 -21.77
C ALA A 827 17.73 6.73 -22.35
N GLY A 828 16.93 7.63 -21.77
CA GLY A 828 15.57 7.94 -22.19
C GLY A 828 14.49 7.13 -21.48
N GLY A 829 14.82 6.42 -20.39
CA GLY A 829 13.83 5.75 -19.54
C GLY A 829 13.07 6.71 -18.62
N LEU A 830 12.01 6.19 -18.00
CA LEU A 830 11.19 6.93 -17.03
C LEU A 830 11.67 6.62 -15.62
N VAL A 831 12.04 7.66 -14.86
CA VAL A 831 12.45 7.56 -13.46
C VAL A 831 11.54 8.44 -12.62
N GLY A 832 10.96 7.87 -11.57
CA GLY A 832 10.07 8.56 -10.62
C GLY A 832 10.77 8.88 -9.30
N VAL A 833 10.17 9.80 -8.55
CA VAL A 833 10.52 10.07 -7.14
C VAL A 833 9.40 9.49 -6.28
N GLY A 834 9.75 8.57 -5.38
CA GLY A 834 8.81 7.88 -4.51
C GLY A 834 9.21 8.03 -3.05
N GLY A 835 8.42 8.75 -2.26
CA GLY A 835 8.72 8.99 -0.83
C GLY A 835 8.49 7.77 0.06
N HIS A 836 7.80 6.75 -0.46
CA HIS A 836 7.38 5.49 0.16
C HIS A 836 6.55 5.61 1.44
N GLY A 837 6.83 6.52 2.37
CA GLY A 837 5.97 6.83 3.52
C GLY A 837 6.68 6.90 4.87
N GLN A 838 7.99 6.63 4.94
CA GLN A 838 8.80 6.61 6.17
C GLN A 838 8.77 7.96 6.92
N LEU A 839 8.69 9.04 6.15
CA LEU A 839 8.56 10.41 6.67
C LEU A 839 7.79 11.24 5.62
N GLN A 840 6.47 11.30 5.75
CA GLN A 840 5.58 12.22 5.04
C GLN A 840 6.15 13.65 4.95
N GLY A 841 6.11 14.24 3.76
CA GLY A 841 6.71 15.55 3.47
C GLY A 841 8.22 15.46 3.26
N LEU A 842 9.00 15.58 4.34
CA LEU A 842 10.47 15.70 4.24
C LEU A 842 11.15 14.49 3.58
N GLY A 843 10.62 13.28 3.77
CA GLY A 843 11.14 12.06 3.13
C GLY A 843 11.08 12.13 1.60
N TYR A 844 10.08 12.77 1.02
CA TYR A 844 10.03 12.98 -0.43
C TYR A 844 11.23 13.83 -0.92
N HIS A 845 11.64 14.84 -0.15
CA HIS A 845 12.84 15.61 -0.46
C HIS A 845 14.12 14.78 -0.26
N TRP A 846 14.18 13.92 0.76
CA TRP A 846 15.29 13.00 0.94
C TRP A 846 15.50 12.08 -0.27
N GLU A 847 14.42 11.60 -0.88
CA GLU A 847 14.48 10.84 -2.12
C GLU A 847 15.11 11.67 -3.26
N MET A 848 14.64 12.90 -3.47
CA MET A 848 15.23 13.83 -4.45
C MET A 848 16.72 14.08 -4.19
N TRP A 849 17.11 14.26 -2.93
CA TRP A 849 18.50 14.50 -2.55
C TRP A 849 19.35 13.25 -2.75
N GLY A 850 18.79 12.07 -2.46
CA GLY A 850 19.45 10.78 -2.71
C GLY A 850 19.73 10.54 -4.19
N LEU A 851 18.79 10.90 -5.08
CA LEU A 851 19.00 10.86 -6.53
C LEU A 851 20.15 11.77 -6.97
N ALA A 852 20.23 12.99 -6.42
CA ALA A 852 21.34 13.90 -6.71
C ALA A 852 22.68 13.38 -6.17
N MET A 853 22.68 12.72 -5.00
CA MET A 853 23.88 12.08 -4.45
C MET A 853 24.41 10.95 -5.36
N GLY A 854 23.54 10.29 -6.12
CA GLY A 854 23.93 9.35 -7.20
C GLY A 854 24.35 10.00 -8.52
N GLY A 855 24.52 11.33 -8.53
CA GLY A 855 25.04 12.07 -9.68
C GLY A 855 24.00 12.56 -10.69
N MET A 856 22.69 12.54 -10.37
CA MET A 856 21.70 13.29 -11.13
C MET A 856 21.89 14.80 -10.90
N THR A 857 21.85 15.59 -11.97
CA THR A 857 21.83 17.05 -11.86
C THR A 857 20.50 17.50 -11.22
N PRO A 858 20.44 18.68 -10.57
CA PRO A 858 19.18 19.15 -10.00
C PRO A 858 18.03 19.22 -11.02
N ARG A 859 18.34 19.49 -12.29
CA ARG A 859 17.35 19.47 -13.39
C ARG A 859 16.82 18.07 -13.68
N GLU A 860 17.70 17.07 -13.72
CA GLU A 860 17.31 15.65 -13.89
C GLU A 860 16.41 15.18 -12.73
N VAL A 861 16.72 15.59 -11.50
CA VAL A 861 15.89 15.30 -10.32
C VAL A 861 14.53 16.01 -10.40
N LEU A 862 14.51 17.31 -10.72
CA LEU A 862 13.24 18.05 -10.86
C LEU A 862 12.36 17.44 -11.95
N ARG A 863 12.94 16.98 -13.07
CA ARG A 863 12.19 16.29 -14.12
C ARG A 863 11.57 14.99 -13.61
N ALA A 864 12.31 14.19 -12.82
CA ALA A 864 11.79 12.98 -12.17
C ALA A 864 10.65 13.30 -11.19
N ALA A 865 10.81 14.38 -10.42
CA ALA A 865 9.85 14.83 -9.41
C ALA A 865 8.59 15.51 -9.99
N THR A 866 8.57 15.84 -11.29
CA THR A 866 7.45 16.57 -11.92
C THR A 866 6.92 15.84 -13.16
N ILE A 867 7.45 16.11 -14.35
CA ILE A 867 6.86 15.65 -15.61
C ILE A 867 7.04 14.16 -15.85
N ASP A 868 8.17 13.56 -15.48
CA ASP A 868 8.32 12.10 -15.56
C ASP A 868 7.39 11.45 -14.52
N GLY A 869 7.30 11.99 -13.30
CA GLY A 869 6.36 11.53 -12.28
C GLY A 869 4.90 11.59 -12.74
N ALA A 870 4.49 12.69 -13.37
CA ALA A 870 3.14 12.85 -13.92
C ALA A 870 2.83 11.84 -15.05
N ARG A 871 3.83 11.48 -15.88
CA ARG A 871 3.69 10.41 -16.88
C ARG A 871 3.56 9.04 -16.26
N ILE A 872 4.36 8.75 -15.24
CA ILE A 872 4.33 7.48 -14.51
C ILE A 872 2.95 7.23 -13.89
N ILE A 873 2.31 8.26 -13.33
CA ILE A 873 0.94 8.15 -12.80
C ILE A 873 -0.15 8.40 -13.85
N GLY A 874 0.21 8.75 -15.10
CA GLY A 874 -0.69 8.91 -16.24
C GLY A 874 -1.48 10.22 -16.30
N PHE A 875 -1.07 11.26 -15.58
CA PHE A 875 -1.78 12.56 -15.51
C PHE A 875 -0.97 13.73 -16.09
N ASP A 876 0.00 13.45 -16.94
CA ASP A 876 0.87 14.44 -17.60
C ASP A 876 0.12 15.42 -18.52
N GLN A 877 -1.12 15.14 -18.89
CA GLN A 877 -1.98 16.05 -19.65
C GLN A 877 -2.40 17.29 -18.86
N ASP A 878 -2.46 17.20 -17.53
CA ASP A 878 -2.88 18.29 -16.65
C ASP A 878 -1.83 18.67 -15.60
N LEU A 879 -0.85 17.79 -15.30
CA LEU A 879 0.15 17.96 -14.24
C LEU A 879 1.59 17.90 -14.78
N GLY A 880 2.57 18.17 -13.90
CA GLY A 880 3.99 17.89 -14.13
C GLY A 880 4.78 18.95 -14.93
N SER A 881 4.12 19.92 -15.57
CA SER A 881 4.79 21.07 -16.21
C SER A 881 3.96 22.34 -16.08
N LEU A 882 4.63 23.51 -16.15
CA LEU A 882 3.99 24.82 -16.12
C LEU A 882 3.71 25.28 -17.55
N GLU A 883 2.52 24.97 -18.05
CA GLU A 883 2.09 25.29 -19.40
C GLU A 883 0.67 25.85 -19.41
N ALA A 884 0.37 26.74 -20.35
CA ALA A 884 -0.98 27.24 -20.53
C ALA A 884 -1.95 26.08 -20.83
N GLY A 885 -3.09 26.08 -20.14
CA GLY A 885 -4.12 25.04 -20.21
C GLY A 885 -4.00 23.97 -19.13
N LYS A 886 -2.81 23.75 -18.52
CA LYS A 886 -2.65 22.80 -17.42
C LYS A 886 -3.24 23.31 -16.11
N LEU A 887 -3.45 22.39 -15.17
CA LEU A 887 -3.90 22.75 -13.82
C LEU A 887 -2.82 23.56 -13.11
N ALA A 888 -3.27 24.53 -12.32
CA ALA A 888 -2.40 25.38 -11.52
C ALA A 888 -1.97 24.65 -10.24
N ASP A 889 -1.04 23.71 -10.42
CA ASP A 889 -0.34 22.95 -9.38
C ASP A 889 1.16 23.33 -9.46
N LEU A 890 1.65 24.15 -8.52
CA LEU A 890 3.00 24.72 -8.54
C LEU A 890 3.58 24.95 -7.13
N VAL A 891 4.90 25.10 -7.06
CA VAL A 891 5.63 25.42 -5.82
C VAL A 891 6.47 26.68 -6.04
N VAL A 892 6.35 27.64 -5.12
CA VAL A 892 7.19 28.84 -5.08
C VAL A 892 8.27 28.62 -4.00
N LEU A 893 9.53 28.72 -4.40
CA LEU A 893 10.71 28.49 -3.57
C LEU A 893 11.46 29.79 -3.29
N ASP A 894 11.98 29.93 -2.07
CA ASP A 894 12.80 31.08 -1.67
C ASP A 894 14.23 31.01 -2.22
N ARG A 895 14.74 29.83 -2.55
CA ARG A 895 16.09 29.62 -3.09
C ARG A 895 16.06 28.81 -4.39
N ASN A 896 17.13 28.93 -5.17
CA ASN A 896 17.26 28.29 -6.47
C ASN A 896 17.48 26.77 -6.34
N PRO A 897 16.55 25.91 -6.78
CA PRO A 897 16.75 24.46 -6.74
C PRO A 897 17.79 23.98 -7.77
N LEU A 898 18.16 24.79 -8.76
CA LEU A 898 19.20 24.42 -9.74
C LEU A 898 20.63 24.58 -9.22
N ASP A 899 20.83 25.35 -8.14
CA ASP A 899 22.14 25.52 -7.51
C ASP A 899 22.42 24.40 -6.51
N ASP A 900 21.41 24.02 -5.73
CA ASP A 900 21.40 22.85 -4.83
C ASP A 900 19.98 22.30 -4.76
N ILE A 901 19.82 21.01 -5.04
CA ILE A 901 18.51 20.34 -4.99
C ILE A 901 17.89 20.40 -3.58
N ARG A 902 18.69 20.60 -2.53
CA ARG A 902 18.18 20.83 -1.16
C ARG A 902 17.29 22.06 -1.04
N ASN A 903 17.46 23.05 -1.93
CA ASN A 903 16.60 24.23 -1.97
C ASN A 903 15.14 23.91 -2.37
N THR A 904 14.84 22.69 -2.82
CA THR A 904 13.44 22.22 -2.99
C THR A 904 12.62 22.29 -1.70
N ASN A 905 13.25 22.21 -0.52
CA ASN A 905 12.57 22.34 0.78
C ASN A 905 12.49 23.80 1.28
N THR A 906 12.73 24.80 0.40
CA THR A 906 12.55 26.23 0.74
C THR A 906 11.18 26.75 0.28
N VAL A 907 10.14 25.94 0.50
CA VAL A 907 8.77 26.18 0.02
C VAL A 907 8.18 27.41 0.69
N ARG A 908 8.06 28.51 -0.07
CA ARG A 908 7.41 29.74 0.36
C ARG A 908 5.89 29.67 0.18
N TYR A 909 5.46 29.19 -0.98
CA TYR A 909 4.06 28.94 -1.27
C TYR A 909 3.89 27.61 -2.02
N VAL A 910 2.79 26.93 -1.76
CA VAL A 910 2.33 25.79 -2.57
C VAL A 910 0.97 26.14 -3.15
N MET A 911 0.79 25.90 -4.45
CA MET A 911 -0.49 26.05 -5.12
C MET A 911 -0.98 24.68 -5.57
N LYS A 912 -2.22 24.34 -5.21
CA LYS A 912 -2.91 23.11 -5.65
C LYS A 912 -4.26 23.51 -6.20
N ASN A 913 -4.55 23.11 -7.44
CA ASN A 913 -5.81 23.39 -8.12
C ASN A 913 -6.14 24.89 -8.22
N GLY A 914 -5.14 25.77 -8.26
CA GLY A 914 -5.31 27.24 -8.26
C GLY A 914 -5.50 27.89 -6.88
N GLU A 915 -5.58 27.11 -5.81
CA GLU A 915 -5.60 27.62 -4.43
C GLU A 915 -4.16 27.75 -3.92
N LEU A 916 -3.77 28.93 -3.42
CA LEU A 916 -2.42 29.22 -2.94
C LEU A 916 -2.38 29.15 -1.42
N TYR A 917 -1.39 28.47 -0.88
CA TYR A 917 -1.16 28.28 0.55
C TYR A 917 0.25 28.73 0.93
N ASP A 918 0.41 29.28 2.13
CA ASP A 918 1.72 29.49 2.75
C ASP A 918 2.41 28.14 3.02
N GLY A 919 3.70 28.02 2.68
CA GLY A 919 4.41 26.74 2.76
C GLY A 919 4.70 26.27 4.19
N ASP A 920 4.81 27.19 5.15
CA ASP A 920 5.12 26.84 6.54
C ASP A 920 3.87 26.68 7.38
N THR A 921 2.79 27.42 7.05
CA THR A 921 1.56 27.38 7.84
C THR A 921 0.43 26.60 7.20
N LEU A 922 0.42 26.43 5.88
CA LEU A 922 -0.73 26.05 5.05
C LEU A 922 -1.98 26.93 5.29
N ASP A 923 -1.79 28.16 5.77
CA ASP A 923 -2.84 29.16 5.70
C ASP A 923 -3.12 29.46 4.22
N GLN A 924 -4.40 29.49 3.86
CA GLN A 924 -4.81 29.83 2.51
C GLN A 924 -4.58 31.33 2.28
N VAL A 925 -3.87 31.64 1.20
CA VAL A 925 -3.54 32.99 0.75
C VAL A 925 -4.46 33.44 -0.39
N TRP A 926 -4.93 32.47 -1.20
CA TRP A 926 -5.82 32.71 -2.34
C TRP A 926 -6.69 31.47 -2.65
N PRO A 927 -7.95 31.61 -3.11
CA PRO A 927 -8.70 32.86 -3.30
C PRO A 927 -9.27 33.46 -2.02
N VAL A 928 -9.35 32.68 -0.95
CA VAL A 928 -9.82 33.12 0.37
C VAL A 928 -8.62 33.18 1.30
N GLN A 929 -8.54 34.23 2.12
CA GLN A 929 -7.53 34.32 3.16
C GLN A 929 -8.06 33.66 4.44
N GLN A 930 -7.57 32.45 4.72
CA GLN A 930 -8.07 31.63 5.83
C GLN A 930 -6.92 30.93 6.54
N LYS A 931 -6.98 30.85 7.88
CA LYS A 931 -6.01 30.09 8.67
C LYS A 931 -6.28 28.59 8.58
N LEU A 932 -5.22 27.78 8.62
CA LEU A 932 -5.35 26.34 8.76
C LEU A 932 -6.06 26.02 10.09
N PRO A 933 -7.08 25.14 10.09
CA PRO A 933 -7.68 24.59 11.30
C PRO A 933 -6.60 24.08 12.28
N SER A 934 -6.82 24.31 13.57
CA SER A 934 -5.87 23.84 14.60
C SER A 934 -5.96 22.33 14.76
N PHE A 935 -4.82 21.66 14.82
CA PHE A 935 -4.75 20.25 15.17
C PHE A 935 -4.69 20.04 16.67
N TRP A 936 -5.19 18.88 17.13
CA TRP A 936 -5.23 18.56 18.56
C TRP A 936 -3.83 18.48 19.18
N TRP A 937 -2.77 18.18 18.41
CA TRP A 937 -1.40 18.11 18.93
C TRP A 937 -0.70 19.48 19.06
N TRP A 938 -1.19 20.54 18.42
CA TRP A 938 -0.56 21.87 18.51
C TRP A 938 -0.56 22.46 19.93
N ASN A 939 -1.49 21.99 20.77
CA ASN A 939 -1.67 22.47 22.14
C ASN A 939 -1.35 21.37 23.18
N ALA A 940 -0.55 20.36 22.81
CA ALA A 940 -0.32 19.13 23.59
C ALA A 940 0.59 19.28 24.83
N ALA A 941 0.80 20.51 25.34
CA ALA A 941 1.39 20.64 26.67
C ALA A 941 0.50 19.93 27.68
N PRO A 942 1.04 19.10 28.61
CA PRO A 942 0.25 18.41 29.62
C PRO A 942 -0.61 19.42 30.37
N ARG A 943 -1.94 19.31 30.24
CA ARG A 943 -2.85 20.12 31.05
C ARG A 943 -2.81 19.56 32.47
N ALA A 944 -2.34 20.35 33.44
CA ALA A 944 -2.53 20.02 34.84
C ALA A 944 -4.03 19.80 35.09
N PRO A 945 -4.43 18.78 35.88
CA PRO A 945 -5.82 18.61 36.23
C PRO A 945 -6.34 19.90 36.86
N ILE A 946 -7.48 20.39 36.38
CA ILE A 946 -8.20 21.50 37.01
C ILE A 946 -8.52 21.03 38.42
N THR A 947 -7.73 21.43 39.41
CA THR A 947 -8.08 21.25 40.81
C THR A 947 -9.32 22.09 41.03
N SER A 948 -10.49 21.45 41.18
CA SER A 948 -11.66 22.14 41.69
C SER A 948 -11.31 22.63 43.09
N THR A 949 -10.96 23.91 43.22
CA THR A 949 -10.99 24.55 44.52
C THR A 949 -12.45 24.59 44.93
N ASN A 950 -12.82 23.69 45.83
CA ASN A 950 -14.00 23.81 46.67
C ASN A 950 -13.93 25.18 47.37
N GLY A 951 -14.56 26.18 46.76
CA GLY A 951 -14.90 27.41 47.45
C GLY A 951 -16.05 27.09 48.40
N GLY A 952 -15.73 26.86 49.67
CA GLY A 952 -16.73 26.72 50.71
C GLY A 952 -17.41 28.05 51.01
N ARG A 953 -18.72 28.14 50.77
CA ARG A 953 -19.78 28.30 51.78
C ARG A 953 -21.13 28.46 51.09
#